data_AF-A0A953GQA6-F1
#
_entry.id   AF-A0A953GQA6-F1
#
_cell.length_a   1.000
_cell.length_b   1.000
_cell.length_c   1.000
_cell.angle_alpha   90.00
_cell.angle_beta   90.00
_cell.angle_gamma   90.00
#
_symmetry.space_group_name_H-M   'P 1'
#
loop_
_entity.id
_entity.type
_entity.pdbx_description
1 polymer ?
#
loop_
_entity_poly.entity_id
_entity_poly.type
_entity_poly.pdbx_seq_one_letter_code
_entity_poly.pdbx_strand_id
1 'polypeptide(L)'
;MNHQLSAFRIFLLCVAFLLAPAVAMPQSQSQLQPQWTLYAVVLGNQDSIVGSSTLGSGLFRSVDAGQTWDHLGPRNLKAYSMDAVDRSGGQILFIAAGNGVHKSTDYGKTWRITTSWQMTEVMDLKVSQEHPQWVFAATAWGLWRSSDGGETWHNPKGKLQKRYIYRLAWEGSTLIAEEASTGNSIRYRSGDQGESWTEPNYGSAAASPGDYFYQPSTPGSITPPANYYVGFNGVQQYRADSAAPHWADITANLPTRRVHALLAIPQTGTLLAGTFGRGLWRKELGDTAWQQSGLGNAQVWSLVAKPRNLAPAGEVSRGKQAGRGKKLDVRTSAAPSSKRLSQSINIRRSAVADSALHQIARNNALNFQFVAAKLMTGTDTALAWRQLDTLLRQPKGDIFWMYPATGFYFYCRHLLSQQWRDRFRQTWGRYTPYRGDTENHFLMYYSSLLLFSQEWPDLPGSQWFNGKSSRQIRAEATEYLRHWIDETATKGMTEWDSPRYHYYYMAPLLLLQDFAGDQSLRRRCGMMLEFLLADAATEYLGGSYCGAHSRDGESSTLNPRAAEMNGYINFYLRDTVPIPFADLAFAAISPFRPPEIIREILDRRDLPFVHREVHRSRGKMRFSTEAFTPVAKQTFINRDYAIGSMQGGIQSPIQQHTWDVTFAANRPNNTIVGLNPYASAQELGTFFPEEPDLMLENIGTTKAGYRSPDKWIGGSPFEQVWQHRGTLIAHYHIPPEATYPHVDLFFPNSLDTLIRRDPSGWIICRMEGGMVGVWPFDSSGTWSQLPAGSRYRSGKGYVVETASGKEMEFADFIERLRQRRPSPNSYTTIHSEQLTLQQQRDGSTELLVNGAAAPAIRKGLRMEGPFLECTTNGVVTLRAGAHPGAAVRVLDFSRGRR
;
A
#
# COMPACT_ATOMS: atom_id res chain seq x y z
N MET A 1 -70.99 -43.67 0.71
CA MET A 1 -71.43 -45.03 1.09
C MET A 1 -71.80 -45.74 -0.20
N ASN A 2 -71.11 -46.75 -0.69
CA ASN A 2 -70.47 -47.85 0.03
C ASN A 2 -69.24 -48.31 -0.76
N HIS A 3 -68.04 -48.17 -0.21
CA HIS A 3 -67.43 -49.08 0.77
C HIS A 3 -67.27 -50.49 0.20
N GLN A 4 -66.00 -50.90 0.11
CA GLN A 4 -65.48 -52.25 -0.22
C GLN A 4 -64.72 -52.43 -1.55
N LEU A 5 -64.12 -51.36 -2.10
CA LEU A 5 -62.98 -51.50 -3.03
C LEU A 5 -61.77 -50.63 -2.65
N SER A 6 -61.78 -50.00 -1.47
CA SER A 6 -60.67 -49.19 -0.95
C SER A 6 -59.74 -49.92 0.02
N ALA A 7 -60.01 -51.16 0.43
CA ALA A 7 -59.26 -51.82 1.51
C ALA A 7 -58.08 -52.69 1.05
N PHE A 8 -58.01 -53.15 -0.21
CA PHE A 8 -56.92 -54.04 -0.66
C PHE A 8 -55.77 -53.33 -1.42
N ARG A 9 -55.96 -52.06 -1.80
CA ARG A 9 -54.86 -51.21 -2.32
C ARG A 9 -54.09 -50.46 -1.22
N ILE A 10 -54.55 -50.53 0.02
CA ILE A 10 -53.91 -49.87 1.18
C ILE A 10 -52.81 -50.75 1.81
N PHE A 11 -52.78 -52.07 1.58
CA PHE A 11 -51.76 -52.93 2.23
C PHE A 11 -50.45 -53.08 1.42
N LEU A 12 -50.47 -52.98 0.09
CA LEU A 12 -49.28 -53.14 -0.76
C LEU A 12 -48.47 -51.85 -0.99
N LEU A 13 -48.97 -50.70 -0.53
CA LEU A 13 -48.20 -49.44 -0.47
C LEU A 13 -47.48 -49.24 0.89
N CYS A 14 -47.70 -50.12 1.87
CA CYS A 14 -47.14 -49.97 3.23
C CYS A 14 -45.82 -50.72 3.50
N VAL A 15 -45.21 -51.42 2.53
CA VAL A 15 -43.92 -52.13 2.74
C VAL A 15 -42.79 -51.63 1.85
N ALA A 16 -43.04 -50.75 0.86
CA ALA A 16 -42.00 -50.22 -0.02
C ALA A 16 -41.48 -48.80 0.36
N PHE A 17 -41.86 -48.26 1.51
CA PHE A 17 -41.43 -46.94 2.00
C PHE A 17 -40.66 -46.99 3.33
N LEU A 18 -40.00 -48.12 3.63
CA LEU A 18 -39.18 -48.30 4.83
C LEU A 18 -37.66 -48.24 4.59
N LEU A 19 -37.18 -47.96 3.38
CA LEU A 19 -35.73 -47.84 3.08
C LEU A 19 -35.42 -46.76 2.02
N ALA A 20 -35.84 -45.53 2.28
CA ALA A 20 -35.22 -44.36 1.68
C ALA A 20 -35.12 -43.28 2.76
N PRO A 21 -33.94 -42.67 2.98
CA PRO A 21 -33.82 -41.61 3.96
C PRO A 21 -34.74 -40.48 3.51
N ALA A 22 -35.73 -40.17 4.35
CA ALA A 22 -36.48 -38.95 4.24
C ALA A 22 -35.47 -37.80 4.23
N VAL A 23 -35.40 -37.12 3.08
CA VAL A 23 -34.91 -35.75 3.01
C VAL A 23 -35.81 -34.99 3.96
N ALA A 24 -35.33 -34.80 5.19
CA ALA A 24 -35.83 -33.74 6.02
C ALA A 24 -35.68 -32.48 5.16
N MET A 25 -36.80 -31.92 4.70
CA MET A 25 -36.80 -30.50 4.41
C MET A 25 -36.18 -29.87 5.66
N PRO A 26 -35.09 -29.09 5.55
CA PRO A 26 -34.71 -28.30 6.68
C PRO A 26 -35.94 -27.46 6.95
N GLN A 27 -36.62 -27.74 8.07
CA GLN A 27 -37.21 -26.64 8.82
C GLN A 27 -36.06 -25.64 8.84
N SER A 28 -36.24 -24.50 8.19
CA SER A 28 -35.43 -23.36 8.54
C SER A 28 -35.76 -23.13 10.01
N GLN A 29 -35.03 -23.80 10.90
CA GLN A 29 -34.42 -23.07 11.98
C GLN A 29 -33.81 -21.89 11.25
N SER A 30 -34.51 -20.75 11.29
CA SER A 30 -33.84 -19.48 11.21
C SER A 30 -32.69 -19.65 12.17
N GLN A 31 -31.49 -19.98 11.66
CA GLN A 31 -30.30 -20.00 12.49
C GLN A 31 -30.27 -18.58 13.01
N LEU A 32 -30.68 -18.42 14.27
CA LEU A 32 -30.61 -17.16 14.96
C LEU A 32 -29.18 -16.71 14.74
N GLN A 33 -29.01 -15.65 13.94
CA GLN A 33 -27.70 -15.08 13.67
C GLN A 33 -27.03 -14.94 15.04
N PRO A 34 -25.85 -15.56 15.26
CA PRO A 34 -25.29 -15.61 16.60
C PRO A 34 -25.16 -14.18 17.11
N GLN A 35 -25.72 -13.95 18.31
CA GLN A 35 -25.86 -12.62 18.90
C GLN A 35 -24.52 -12.03 19.38
N TRP A 36 -23.41 -12.71 19.10
CA TRP A 36 -22.08 -12.39 19.59
C TRP A 36 -21.07 -12.36 18.45
N THR A 37 -20.16 -11.41 18.53
CA THR A 37 -18.89 -11.44 17.79
C THR A 37 -17.84 -12.05 18.70
N LEU A 38 -17.19 -13.11 18.22
CA LEU A 38 -16.08 -13.76 18.91
C LEU A 38 -14.76 -13.20 18.41
N TYR A 39 -13.82 -13.03 19.32
CA TYR A 39 -12.47 -12.63 19.02
C TYR A 39 -11.48 -13.63 19.64
N ALA A 40 -10.44 -13.97 18.89
CA ALA A 40 -9.39 -14.89 19.31
C ALA A 40 -8.01 -14.30 19.00
N VAL A 41 -7.13 -14.28 20.00
CA VAL A 41 -5.72 -13.95 19.80
C VAL A 41 -4.95 -15.22 19.53
N VAL A 42 -4.26 -15.26 18.40
CA VAL A 42 -3.57 -16.44 17.89
C VAL A 42 -2.08 -16.17 17.78
N LEU A 43 -1.28 -17.11 18.28
CA LEU A 43 0.15 -17.16 18.05
C LEU A 43 0.45 -18.40 17.18
N GLY A 44 1.05 -18.18 16.02
CA GLY A 44 1.44 -19.24 15.10
C GLY A 44 2.53 -20.14 15.71
N ASN A 45 2.43 -21.45 15.47
CA ASN A 45 3.46 -22.41 15.86
C ASN A 45 4.71 -22.30 14.96
N GLN A 46 5.89 -22.49 15.54
CA GLN A 46 7.17 -22.47 14.80
C GLN A 46 7.38 -23.69 13.88
N ASP A 47 6.55 -24.73 13.99
CA ASP A 47 6.57 -25.91 13.12
C ASP A 47 5.93 -25.57 11.75
N SER A 48 6.63 -24.76 10.97
CA SER A 48 6.26 -24.43 9.61
C SER A 48 7.00 -25.35 8.65
N ILE A 49 6.25 -26.27 8.03
CA ILE A 49 6.72 -27.03 6.86
C ILE A 49 6.70 -26.06 5.68
N VAL A 50 7.83 -25.92 4.97
CA VAL A 50 7.92 -25.11 3.74
C VAL A 50 6.81 -25.55 2.78
N GLY A 51 5.88 -24.64 2.45
CA GLY A 51 4.74 -24.90 1.56
C GLY A 51 3.39 -25.09 2.25
N SER A 52 3.29 -25.07 3.58
CA SER A 52 1.98 -25.10 4.26
C SER A 52 1.41 -23.70 4.52
N SER A 53 0.09 -23.56 4.40
CA SER A 53 -0.66 -22.36 4.78
C SER A 53 -0.80 -22.30 6.30
N THR A 54 0.25 -21.94 7.03
CA THR A 54 0.16 -21.73 8.48
C THR A 54 -0.65 -20.47 8.79
N LEU A 55 -1.53 -20.57 9.78
CA LEU A 55 -2.26 -19.41 10.33
C LEU A 55 -1.23 -18.45 10.96
N GLY A 56 -1.13 -17.23 10.42
CA GLY A 56 -0.26 -16.18 10.97
C GLY A 56 -0.70 -15.72 12.36
N SER A 57 0.23 -15.19 13.15
CA SER A 57 -0.08 -14.62 14.48
C SER A 57 -0.86 -13.30 14.37
N GLY A 58 -1.82 -13.07 15.27
CA GLY A 58 -2.61 -11.85 15.30
C GLY A 58 -3.98 -12.02 15.95
N LEU A 59 -4.85 -11.05 15.75
CA LEU A 59 -6.24 -11.08 16.20
C LEU A 59 -7.12 -11.67 15.09
N PHE A 60 -8.03 -12.56 15.46
CA PHE A 60 -9.02 -13.15 14.58
C PHE A 60 -10.43 -12.86 15.11
N ARG A 61 -11.38 -12.71 14.20
CA ARG A 61 -12.78 -12.42 14.50
C ARG A 61 -13.69 -13.44 13.82
N SER A 62 -14.67 -13.95 14.56
CA SER A 62 -15.76 -14.76 14.03
C SER A 62 -17.11 -14.09 14.32
N VAL A 63 -18.00 -14.11 13.33
CA VAL A 63 -19.38 -13.60 13.43
C VAL A 63 -20.42 -14.72 13.27
N ASP A 64 -19.98 -15.97 13.26
CA ASP A 64 -20.78 -17.17 13.01
C ASP A 64 -20.57 -18.23 14.11
N ALA A 65 -20.41 -17.76 15.35
CA ALA A 65 -20.19 -18.59 16.54
C ALA A 65 -18.93 -19.47 16.48
N GLY A 66 -17.86 -18.95 15.86
CA GLY A 66 -16.55 -19.57 15.84
C GLY A 66 -16.35 -20.52 14.67
N GLN A 67 -17.29 -20.65 13.73
CA GLN A 67 -17.19 -21.57 12.59
C GLN A 67 -16.16 -21.08 11.57
N THR A 68 -16.17 -19.79 11.23
CA THR A 68 -15.17 -19.15 10.36
C THR A 68 -14.51 -17.96 11.06
N TRP A 69 -13.26 -17.69 10.69
CA TRP A 69 -12.42 -16.69 11.34
C TRP A 69 -11.74 -15.78 10.33
N ASP A 70 -12.01 -14.49 10.42
CA ASP A 70 -11.32 -13.44 9.69
C ASP A 70 -10.12 -12.94 10.48
N HIS A 71 -8.96 -12.77 9.84
CA HIS A 71 -7.86 -12.04 10.46
C HIS A 71 -8.20 -10.54 10.55
N LEU A 72 -8.01 -9.93 11.72
CA LEU A 72 -8.29 -8.53 12.00
C LEU A 72 -7.04 -7.81 12.52
N GLY A 73 -6.68 -6.67 11.91
CA GLY A 73 -5.57 -5.85 12.35
C GLY A 73 -4.17 -6.25 11.85
N PRO A 74 -3.09 -5.93 12.59
CA PRO A 74 -1.72 -6.16 12.13
C PRO A 74 -1.38 -7.65 12.04
N ARG A 75 -0.88 -8.08 10.87
CA ARG A 75 -0.43 -9.47 10.65
C ARG A 75 0.92 -9.71 11.31
N ASN A 76 1.13 -10.94 11.78
CA ASN A 76 2.36 -11.39 12.45
C ASN A 76 2.67 -10.64 13.76
N LEU A 77 1.64 -10.08 14.40
CA LEU A 77 1.77 -9.44 15.70
C LEU A 77 1.87 -10.52 16.78
N LYS A 78 2.92 -10.46 17.61
CA LYS A 78 3.00 -11.26 18.84
C LYS A 78 2.04 -10.69 19.88
N ALA A 79 0.76 -11.00 19.71
CA ALA A 79 -0.33 -10.60 20.59
C ALA A 79 -0.57 -11.67 21.66
N TYR A 80 -0.92 -11.23 22.86
CA TYR A 80 -1.15 -12.10 24.02
C TYR A 80 -2.59 -12.00 24.53
N SER A 81 -3.22 -10.83 24.44
CA SER A 81 -4.59 -10.60 24.90
C SER A 81 -5.27 -9.49 24.12
N MET A 82 -6.60 -9.40 24.25
CA MET A 82 -7.39 -8.31 23.70
C MET A 82 -8.58 -7.98 24.62
N ASP A 83 -9.12 -6.77 24.50
CA ASP A 83 -10.43 -6.39 25.05
C ASP A 83 -11.12 -5.35 24.15
N ALA A 84 -12.42 -5.20 24.29
CA ALA A 84 -13.23 -4.32 23.45
C ALA A 84 -14.32 -3.59 24.24
N VAL A 85 -14.67 -2.40 23.77
CA VAL A 85 -15.72 -1.56 24.34
C VAL A 85 -16.70 -1.16 23.25
N ASP A 86 -17.99 -1.31 23.51
CA ASP A 86 -19.06 -0.75 22.69
C ASP A 86 -19.22 0.77 22.91
N ARG A 87 -19.38 1.53 21.83
CA ARG A 87 -19.66 2.97 21.85
C ARG A 87 -20.74 3.29 20.82
N SER A 88 -21.50 4.37 21.01
CA SER A 88 -22.44 4.88 20.00
C SER A 88 -21.68 5.20 18.69
N GLY A 89 -21.85 4.37 17.67
CA GLY A 89 -21.11 4.45 16.40
C GLY A 89 -20.05 3.35 16.18
N GLY A 90 -19.71 2.56 17.19
CA GLY A 90 -18.98 1.29 17.03
C GLY A 90 -18.12 0.77 18.17
N GLN A 91 -17.38 -0.31 17.91
CA GLN A 91 -16.49 -0.95 18.88
C GLN A 91 -15.07 -0.38 18.85
N ILE A 92 -14.54 -0.04 20.03
CA ILE A 92 -13.13 0.22 20.25
C ILE A 92 -12.46 -1.10 20.64
N LEU A 93 -11.40 -1.47 19.95
CA LEU A 93 -10.65 -2.70 20.21
C LEU A 93 -9.26 -2.39 20.74
N PHE A 94 -8.77 -3.18 21.67
CA PHE A 94 -7.41 -3.10 22.21
C PHE A 94 -6.73 -4.45 22.11
N ILE A 95 -5.44 -4.48 21.73
CA ILE A 95 -4.60 -5.68 21.71
C ILE A 95 -3.37 -5.45 22.59
N ALA A 96 -3.12 -6.36 23.52
CA ALA A 96 -1.89 -6.48 24.30
C ALA A 96 -0.87 -7.26 23.48
N ALA A 97 0.27 -6.65 23.17
CA ALA A 97 1.30 -7.26 22.32
C ALA A 97 2.72 -7.04 22.86
N GLY A 98 3.66 -7.80 22.30
CA GLY A 98 5.09 -7.72 22.63
C GLY A 98 5.69 -6.32 22.48
N ASN A 99 5.16 -5.50 21.56
CA ASN A 99 5.62 -4.14 21.32
C ASN A 99 4.71 -3.06 21.91
N GLY A 100 3.73 -3.41 22.75
CA GLY A 100 2.85 -2.43 23.41
C GLY A 100 1.35 -2.71 23.25
N VAL A 101 0.52 -1.70 23.55
CA VAL A 101 -0.94 -1.76 23.38
C VAL A 101 -1.34 -1.15 22.05
N HIS A 102 -1.98 -1.95 21.18
CA HIS A 102 -2.60 -1.48 19.94
C HIS A 102 -4.07 -1.15 20.19
N LYS A 103 -4.55 -0.03 19.66
CA LYS A 103 -5.94 0.42 19.75
C LYS A 103 -6.52 0.65 18.36
N SER A 104 -7.75 0.20 18.15
CA SER A 104 -8.59 0.53 17.00
C SER A 104 -9.86 1.23 17.46
N THR A 105 -10.33 2.21 16.68
CA THR A 105 -11.59 2.92 16.93
C THR A 105 -12.61 2.74 15.81
N ASP A 106 -12.31 1.89 14.83
CA ASP A 106 -13.05 1.69 13.59
C ASP A 106 -13.29 0.20 13.30
N TYR A 107 -13.59 -0.58 14.35
CA TYR A 107 -13.85 -2.03 14.29
C TYR A 107 -12.68 -2.86 13.76
N GLY A 108 -11.45 -2.44 14.05
CA GLY A 108 -10.24 -3.16 13.67
C GLY A 108 -9.78 -2.93 12.23
N LYS A 109 -10.32 -1.91 11.53
CA LYS A 109 -9.86 -1.53 10.19
C LYS A 109 -8.50 -0.85 10.25
N THR A 110 -8.29 0.04 11.21
CA THR A 110 -7.01 0.69 11.49
C THR A 110 -6.63 0.53 12.95
N TRP A 111 -5.33 0.46 13.21
CA TRP A 111 -4.74 0.25 14.53
C TRP A 111 -3.61 1.23 14.76
N ARG A 112 -3.43 1.68 16.00
CA ARG A 112 -2.28 2.48 16.42
C ARG A 112 -1.70 1.90 17.70
N ILE A 113 -0.38 1.95 17.87
CA ILE A 113 0.25 1.67 19.16
C ILE A 113 0.04 2.91 20.04
N THR A 114 -0.43 2.70 21.27
CA THR A 114 -0.77 3.77 22.22
C THR A 114 0.24 3.92 23.34
N THR A 115 1.28 3.09 23.33
CA THR A 115 2.32 3.00 24.35
C THR A 115 3.67 3.39 23.77
N SER A 116 4.59 3.85 24.62
CA SER A 116 5.97 4.16 24.23
C SER A 116 6.88 2.95 24.45
N TRP A 117 8.19 3.11 24.17
CA TRP A 117 9.23 2.12 24.45
C TRP A 117 9.32 1.71 25.93
N GLN A 118 8.72 2.48 26.84
CA GLN A 118 8.73 2.20 28.28
C GLN A 118 7.72 1.10 28.68
N MET A 119 6.81 0.76 27.78
CA MET A 119 5.73 -0.20 28.03
C MET A 119 5.67 -1.20 26.87
N THR A 120 6.55 -2.18 26.93
CA THR A 120 6.63 -3.34 26.02
C THR A 120 6.24 -4.62 26.76
N GLU A 121 6.09 -5.73 26.03
CA GLU A 121 5.73 -7.04 26.60
C GLU A 121 4.44 -6.98 27.42
N VAL A 122 3.40 -6.40 26.81
CA VAL A 122 2.09 -6.29 27.45
C VAL A 122 1.40 -7.64 27.36
N MET A 123 1.28 -8.32 28.49
CA MET A 123 0.82 -9.71 28.57
C MET A 123 -0.70 -9.82 28.63
N ASP A 124 -1.36 -8.86 29.28
CA ASP A 124 -2.81 -8.79 29.35
C ASP A 124 -3.28 -7.33 29.40
N LEU A 125 -4.52 -7.10 29.00
CA LEU A 125 -5.20 -5.82 29.19
C LEU A 125 -6.68 -6.01 29.51
N LYS A 126 -7.25 -5.06 30.23
CA LYS A 126 -8.69 -4.99 30.55
C LYS A 126 -9.17 -3.55 30.49
N VAL A 127 -10.37 -3.37 29.94
CA VAL A 127 -11.06 -2.08 29.96
C VAL A 127 -12.16 -2.13 31.02
N SER A 128 -12.35 -1.04 31.76
CA SER A 128 -13.48 -0.91 32.70
C SER A 128 -14.78 -0.78 31.93
N GLN A 129 -15.81 -1.54 32.33
CA GLN A 129 -17.10 -1.51 31.66
C GLN A 129 -17.96 -0.32 32.12
N GLU A 130 -17.79 0.11 33.38
CA GLU A 130 -18.48 1.27 33.95
C GLU A 130 -17.82 2.58 33.48
N HIS A 131 -16.50 2.55 33.27
CA HIS A 131 -15.71 3.70 32.87
C HIS A 131 -14.78 3.31 31.70
N PRO A 132 -15.30 3.22 30.45
CA PRO A 132 -14.52 2.79 29.28
C PRO A 132 -13.23 3.57 28.98
N GLN A 133 -13.08 4.76 29.57
CA GLN A 133 -11.84 5.53 29.53
C GLN A 133 -10.73 4.94 30.42
N TRP A 134 -11.05 4.00 31.31
CA TRP A 134 -10.07 3.35 32.17
C TRP A 134 -9.63 2.02 31.57
N VAL A 135 -8.37 1.98 31.15
CA VAL A 135 -7.73 0.80 30.56
C VAL A 135 -6.53 0.42 31.39
N PHE A 136 -6.38 -0.87 31.67
CA PHE A 136 -5.30 -1.42 32.47
C PHE A 136 -4.52 -2.42 31.64
N ALA A 137 -3.20 -2.43 31.81
CA ALA A 137 -2.31 -3.27 31.05
C ALA A 137 -1.23 -3.86 31.96
N ALA A 138 -1.12 -5.18 31.92
CA ALA A 138 -0.17 -5.97 32.69
C ALA A 138 1.10 -6.20 31.89
N THR A 139 2.26 -5.98 32.53
CA THR A 139 3.57 -6.15 31.92
C THR A 139 4.50 -6.89 32.88
N ALA A 140 5.63 -7.38 32.34
CA ALA A 140 6.72 -7.92 33.16
C ALA A 140 7.30 -6.90 34.18
N TRP A 141 7.02 -5.61 33.99
CA TRP A 141 7.58 -4.50 34.77
C TRP A 141 6.54 -3.76 35.62
N GLY A 142 5.34 -4.33 35.76
CA GLY A 142 4.27 -3.84 36.60
C GLY A 142 2.98 -3.56 35.84
N LEU A 143 2.05 -2.95 36.55
CA LEU A 143 0.76 -2.52 36.01
C LEU A 143 0.87 -1.12 35.40
N TRP A 144 0.22 -0.94 34.26
CA TRP A 144 0.00 0.36 33.64
C TRP A 144 -1.48 0.68 33.59
N ARG A 145 -1.81 1.95 33.76
CA ARG A 145 -3.18 2.46 33.69
C ARG A 145 -3.27 3.64 32.75
N SER A 146 -4.33 3.67 31.98
CA SER A 146 -4.80 4.82 31.21
C SER A 146 -6.13 5.28 31.76
N SER A 147 -6.33 6.59 31.89
CA SER A 147 -7.59 7.20 32.34
C SER A 147 -8.36 7.90 31.22
N ASP A 148 -7.83 7.89 30.00
CA ASP A 148 -8.34 8.60 28.82
C ASP A 148 -8.64 7.67 27.63
N GLY A 149 -8.81 6.37 27.90
CA GLY A 149 -9.19 5.35 26.92
C GLY A 149 -8.01 4.81 26.13
N GLY A 150 -6.82 4.75 26.74
CA GLY A 150 -5.58 4.34 26.09
C GLY A 150 -5.03 5.42 25.16
N GLU A 151 -5.15 6.70 25.51
CA GLU A 151 -4.39 7.78 24.84
C GLU A 151 -3.06 8.01 25.56
N THR A 152 -3.07 8.03 26.88
CA THR A 152 -1.89 8.13 27.74
C THR A 152 -1.86 7.03 28.79
N TRP A 153 -0.64 6.62 29.17
CA TRP A 153 -0.41 5.52 30.09
C TRP A 153 0.54 5.95 31.20
N HIS A 154 0.20 5.59 32.43
CA HIS A 154 0.99 5.88 33.60
C HIS A 154 1.13 4.62 34.44
N ASN A 155 2.30 4.42 35.03
CA ASN A 155 2.53 3.36 36.00
C ASN A 155 2.07 3.88 37.39
N PRO A 156 1.00 3.32 37.99
CA PRO A 156 0.53 3.77 39.30
C PRO A 156 1.65 3.67 40.34
N LYS A 157 1.83 4.70 41.17
CA LYS A 157 2.77 4.63 42.29
C LYS A 157 2.23 3.64 43.32
N GLY A 158 3.02 2.65 43.72
CA GLY A 158 2.62 1.70 44.76
C GLY A 158 3.12 0.28 44.58
N LYS A 159 2.42 -0.66 45.22
CA LYS A 159 2.86 -2.06 45.44
C LYS A 159 3.14 -2.88 44.18
N LEU A 160 2.58 -2.51 43.03
CA LEU A 160 2.68 -3.27 41.78
C LEU A 160 3.79 -2.80 40.82
N GLN A 161 4.56 -1.78 41.20
CA GLN A 161 5.68 -1.33 40.38
C GLN A 161 6.79 -2.40 40.34
N LYS A 162 7.35 -2.66 39.15
CA LYS A 162 8.45 -3.62 38.94
C LYS A 162 8.11 -5.07 39.33
N ARG A 163 6.83 -5.42 39.40
CA ARG A 163 6.35 -6.78 39.59
C ARG A 163 5.93 -7.38 38.26
N TYR A 164 6.18 -8.67 38.06
CA TYR A 164 5.72 -9.35 36.86
C TYR A 164 4.22 -9.65 36.97
N ILE A 165 3.40 -8.71 36.51
CA ILE A 165 1.95 -8.89 36.39
C ILE A 165 1.68 -9.53 35.03
N TYR A 166 1.04 -10.70 35.03
CA TYR A 166 0.78 -11.45 33.78
C TYR A 166 -0.70 -11.51 33.42
N ARG A 167 -1.62 -11.21 34.34
CA ARG A 167 -3.07 -11.29 34.11
C ARG A 167 -3.86 -10.23 34.87
N LEU A 168 -4.96 -9.81 34.25
CA LEU A 168 -5.95 -8.90 34.82
C LEU A 168 -7.36 -9.49 34.68
N ALA A 169 -8.21 -9.25 35.67
CA ALA A 169 -9.61 -9.67 35.64
C ALA A 169 -10.51 -8.70 36.41
N TRP A 170 -11.80 -8.67 36.04
CA TRP A 170 -12.83 -7.95 36.80
C TRP A 170 -13.66 -8.96 37.59
N GLU A 171 -13.83 -8.70 38.88
CA GLU A 171 -14.74 -9.42 39.77
C GLU A 171 -15.78 -8.43 40.31
N GLY A 172 -16.93 -8.36 39.63
CA GLY A 172 -17.84 -7.23 39.80
C GLY A 172 -17.16 -5.91 39.39
N SER A 173 -17.15 -4.93 40.29
CA SER A 173 -16.44 -3.65 40.13
C SER A 173 -14.99 -3.66 40.65
N THR A 174 -14.52 -4.79 41.20
CA THR A 174 -13.16 -4.93 41.73
C THR A 174 -12.20 -5.38 40.63
N LEU A 175 -11.09 -4.65 40.45
CA LEU A 175 -10.02 -5.06 39.54
C LEU A 175 -9.04 -6.00 40.26
N ILE A 176 -8.71 -7.10 39.60
CA ILE A 176 -7.79 -8.13 40.08
C ILE A 176 -6.52 -8.11 39.22
N ALA A 177 -5.36 -8.10 39.85
CA ALA A 177 -4.06 -8.24 39.20
C ALA A 177 -3.28 -9.43 39.77
N GLU A 178 -2.72 -10.27 38.90
CA GLU A 178 -1.99 -11.47 39.29
C GLU A 178 -0.51 -11.37 38.94
N GLU A 179 0.33 -11.57 39.95
CA GLU A 179 1.79 -11.61 39.84
C GLU A 179 2.29 -13.05 39.70
N ALA A 180 3.23 -13.26 38.78
CA ALA A 180 3.93 -14.53 38.63
C ALA A 180 4.94 -14.72 39.78
N SER A 181 4.86 -15.84 40.51
CA SER A 181 5.82 -16.18 41.57
C SER A 181 6.22 -17.66 41.51
N THR A 182 7.37 -18.01 42.09
CA THR A 182 7.85 -19.40 42.19
C THR A 182 7.06 -20.15 43.27
N GLY A 183 5.88 -20.63 42.91
CA GLY A 183 4.98 -21.37 43.80
C GLY A 183 3.52 -21.03 43.52
N ASN A 184 2.98 -20.05 44.26
CA ASN A 184 1.60 -19.57 44.15
C ASN A 184 1.53 -18.15 43.57
N SER A 185 0.62 -17.89 42.64
CA SER A 185 0.38 -16.53 42.13
C SER A 185 -0.13 -15.62 43.26
N ILE A 186 0.45 -14.43 43.39
CA ILE A 186 -0.05 -13.42 44.34
C ILE A 186 -1.15 -12.63 43.64
N ARG A 187 -2.35 -12.60 44.25
CA ARG A 187 -3.53 -11.93 43.70
C ARG A 187 -3.80 -10.63 44.44
N TYR A 188 -3.65 -9.50 43.78
CA TYR A 188 -3.94 -8.19 44.33
C TYR A 188 -5.35 -7.75 43.96
N ARG A 189 -6.05 -7.08 44.87
CA ARG A 189 -7.40 -6.55 44.65
C ARG A 189 -7.40 -5.04 44.74
N SER A 190 -8.15 -4.39 43.86
CA SER A 190 -8.38 -2.96 43.88
C SER A 190 -9.88 -2.66 43.78
N GLY A 191 -10.44 -2.10 44.86
CA GLY A 191 -11.82 -1.62 44.89
C GLY A 191 -11.99 -0.19 44.35
N ASP A 192 -10.89 0.49 44.06
CA ASP A 192 -10.83 1.87 43.57
C ASP A 192 -10.29 1.94 42.12
N GLN A 193 -10.53 0.87 41.36
CA GLN A 193 -10.20 0.77 39.92
C GLN A 193 -8.73 1.11 39.62
N GLY A 194 -7.84 0.44 40.36
CA GLY A 194 -6.40 0.38 40.19
C GLY A 194 -5.58 1.50 40.86
N GLU A 195 -6.21 2.37 41.66
CA GLU A 195 -5.51 3.42 42.42
C GLU A 195 -4.75 2.84 43.62
N SER A 196 -5.36 1.93 44.36
CA SER A 196 -4.74 1.23 45.49
C SER A 196 -4.98 -0.28 45.44
N TRP A 197 -4.07 -1.03 46.07
CA TRP A 197 -4.03 -2.48 45.97
C TRP A 197 -3.87 -3.10 47.35
N THR A 198 -4.79 -3.99 47.68
CA THR A 198 -4.72 -4.82 48.89
C THR A 198 -4.24 -6.22 48.52
N GLU A 199 -3.34 -6.74 49.36
CA GLU A 199 -2.93 -8.14 49.31
C GLU A 199 -3.95 -8.96 50.13
N PRO A 200 -4.22 -10.22 49.75
CA PRO A 200 -4.97 -11.13 50.60
C PRO A 200 -4.10 -11.44 51.82
N ASN A 201 -4.65 -11.27 53.02
CA ASN A 201 -4.02 -11.74 54.22
C ASN A 201 -4.22 -13.26 54.29
N TYR A 202 -3.28 -14.03 53.75
CA TYR A 202 -3.29 -15.49 53.94
C TYR A 202 -2.84 -15.77 55.37
N GLY A 203 -3.80 -15.78 56.29
CA GLY A 203 -3.62 -16.45 57.58
C GLY A 203 -3.18 -17.90 57.31
N SER A 204 -2.24 -18.38 58.11
CA SER A 204 -1.66 -19.72 58.06
C SER A 204 -2.74 -20.82 58.07
N ALA A 205 -3.25 -21.18 56.90
CA ALA A 205 -3.98 -22.41 56.66
C ALA A 205 -3.69 -22.80 55.21
N ALA A 206 -2.94 -23.89 55.06
CA ALA A 206 -2.57 -24.46 53.79
C ALA A 206 -3.81 -24.74 52.94
N ALA A 207 -3.93 -24.06 51.80
CA ALA A 207 -4.67 -24.56 50.66
C ALA A 207 -3.67 -25.19 49.69
N SER A 208 -3.95 -26.44 49.31
CA SER A 208 -3.08 -27.38 48.61
C SER A 208 -2.44 -26.84 47.31
N PRO A 209 -1.27 -27.36 46.90
CA PRO A 209 -0.64 -26.99 45.63
C PRO A 209 -1.48 -27.53 44.46
N GLY A 210 -2.24 -26.66 43.79
CA GLY A 210 -2.99 -27.04 42.59
C GLY A 210 -4.08 -26.09 42.10
N ASP A 211 -4.61 -25.22 42.95
CA ASP A 211 -5.87 -24.50 42.63
C ASP A 211 -5.63 -23.13 41.96
N TYR A 212 -5.37 -23.15 40.65
CA TYR A 212 -5.39 -21.96 39.79
C TYR A 212 -6.83 -21.61 39.42
N PHE A 213 -7.43 -20.66 40.14
CA PHE A 213 -8.75 -20.08 39.88
C PHE A 213 -8.81 -19.35 38.51
N TYR A 214 -9.81 -19.67 37.67
CA TYR A 214 -10.04 -19.08 36.34
C TYR A 214 -11.31 -18.21 36.26
N GLN A 215 -11.37 -17.39 35.20
CA GLN A 215 -12.21 -16.22 34.90
C GLN A 215 -13.75 -16.38 34.86
N PRO A 216 -14.44 -15.25 35.10
CA PRO A 216 -15.41 -14.71 34.16
C PRO A 216 -14.95 -13.36 33.57
N SER A 217 -15.21 -13.13 32.28
CA SER A 217 -15.05 -11.82 31.63
C SER A 217 -16.39 -11.31 31.09
N THR A 218 -17.29 -10.86 31.99
CA THR A 218 -18.28 -9.78 31.80
C THR A 218 -19.13 -9.60 33.08
N PRO A 219 -19.43 -8.37 33.55
CA PRO A 219 -20.47 -8.06 34.52
C PRO A 219 -21.86 -8.17 33.86
N GLY A 220 -22.73 -8.94 34.49
CA GLY A 220 -24.13 -9.10 34.08
C GLY A 220 -24.70 -10.42 34.58
N SER A 221 -25.11 -10.45 35.85
CA SER A 221 -25.93 -11.49 36.50
C SER A 221 -25.46 -12.95 36.30
N ILE A 222 -24.60 -13.40 37.21
CA ILE A 222 -24.58 -14.81 37.62
C ILE A 222 -25.55 -14.92 38.79
N THR A 223 -26.79 -15.30 38.52
CA THR A 223 -27.66 -15.85 39.57
C THR A 223 -27.41 -17.38 39.59
N PRO A 224 -27.19 -18.01 40.76
CA PRO A 224 -26.87 -19.44 40.87
C PRO A 224 -27.93 -20.37 40.22
N PRO A 225 -27.57 -21.63 39.88
CA PRO A 225 -26.49 -22.41 40.47
C PRO A 225 -25.18 -22.23 39.69
N ALA A 226 -24.21 -21.56 40.31
CA ALA A 226 -23.00 -21.11 39.65
C ALA A 226 -22.01 -22.26 39.45
N ASN A 227 -22.03 -22.87 38.27
CA ASN A 227 -20.93 -23.70 37.80
C ASN A 227 -19.74 -22.80 37.41
N TYR A 228 -18.58 -22.97 38.05
CA TYR A 228 -17.33 -22.28 37.65
C TYR A 228 -16.50 -23.19 36.75
N TYR A 229 -15.80 -22.62 35.77
CA TYR A 229 -14.93 -23.38 34.87
C TYR A 229 -13.51 -22.85 34.91
N VAL A 230 -12.52 -23.74 35.02
CA VAL A 230 -11.10 -23.38 35.07
C VAL A 230 -10.26 -24.12 34.04
N GLY A 231 -9.33 -23.42 33.41
CA GLY A 231 -8.48 -23.94 32.34
C GLY A 231 -6.99 -23.66 32.54
N PHE A 232 -6.17 -24.71 32.59
CA PHE A 232 -4.69 -24.60 32.51
C PHE A 232 -4.04 -25.95 32.18
N ASN A 233 -4.29 -26.97 33.01
CA ASN A 233 -3.89 -28.37 32.81
C ASN A 233 -5.14 -29.27 32.72
N GLY A 234 -5.96 -28.97 31.73
CA GLY A 234 -7.29 -29.49 31.52
C GLY A 234 -8.33 -28.41 31.73
N VAL A 235 -9.60 -28.81 31.66
CA VAL A 235 -10.74 -27.99 32.04
C VAL A 235 -11.44 -28.66 33.22
N GLN A 236 -11.59 -27.94 34.34
CA GLN A 236 -12.35 -28.41 35.50
C GLN A 236 -13.62 -27.58 35.68
N GLN A 237 -14.68 -28.22 36.15
CA GLN A 237 -15.95 -27.60 36.49
C GLN A 237 -16.18 -27.72 38.00
N TYR A 238 -16.42 -26.60 38.69
CA TYR A 238 -16.92 -26.62 40.06
C TYR A 238 -18.43 -26.72 40.05
N ARG A 239 -18.98 -27.77 40.68
CA ARG A 239 -20.43 -27.99 40.77
C ARG A 239 -20.93 -27.55 42.13
N ALA A 240 -21.49 -26.34 42.20
CA ALA A 240 -22.04 -25.79 43.42
C ALA A 240 -23.43 -26.38 43.78
N ASP A 241 -24.10 -27.01 42.81
CA ASP A 241 -25.46 -27.55 42.91
C ASP A 241 -25.53 -29.03 43.32
N SER A 242 -24.40 -29.73 43.40
CA SER A 242 -24.36 -31.11 43.88
C SER A 242 -24.50 -31.19 45.40
N ALA A 243 -25.06 -32.30 45.91
CA ALA A 243 -25.25 -32.55 47.35
C ALA A 243 -23.96 -32.43 48.19
N ALA A 244 -22.79 -32.54 47.55
CA ALA A 244 -21.50 -32.15 48.09
C ALA A 244 -20.72 -31.38 47.00
N PRO A 245 -20.49 -30.07 47.14
CA PRO A 245 -19.76 -29.28 46.16
C PRO A 245 -18.37 -29.86 45.87
N HIS A 246 -18.07 -30.10 44.59
CA HIS A 246 -16.83 -30.73 44.17
C HIS A 246 -16.35 -30.19 42.82
N TRP A 247 -15.06 -30.38 42.56
CA TRP A 247 -14.46 -30.18 41.24
C TRP A 247 -14.60 -31.46 40.40
N ALA A 248 -15.09 -31.31 39.18
CA ALA A 248 -15.18 -32.38 38.19
C ALA A 248 -14.23 -32.08 37.00
N ASP A 249 -13.36 -33.02 36.66
CA ASP A 249 -12.51 -32.91 35.46
C ASP A 249 -13.38 -33.16 34.21
N ILE A 250 -13.50 -32.14 33.35
CA ILE A 250 -14.24 -32.19 32.09
C ILE A 250 -13.32 -32.10 30.86
N THR A 251 -12.03 -32.41 31.02
CA THR A 251 -10.99 -32.34 29.99
C THR A 251 -11.12 -33.38 28.89
N ALA A 252 -11.87 -34.46 29.13
CA ALA A 252 -11.94 -35.61 28.24
C ALA A 252 -12.15 -35.19 26.77
N ASN A 253 -11.35 -35.75 25.87
CA ASN A 253 -11.35 -35.50 24.42
C ASN A 253 -10.80 -34.14 23.95
N LEU A 254 -10.15 -33.35 24.82
CA LEU A 254 -9.24 -32.31 24.34
C LEU A 254 -7.91 -32.93 23.88
N PRO A 255 -7.31 -32.46 22.77
CA PRO A 255 -6.08 -33.01 22.19
C PRO A 255 -4.82 -32.67 23.01
N THR A 256 -4.97 -31.79 24.00
CA THR A 256 -3.92 -31.40 24.95
C THR A 256 -4.58 -30.93 26.23
N ARG A 257 -3.94 -31.20 27.37
CA ARG A 257 -4.35 -30.63 28.65
C ARG A 257 -3.91 -29.15 28.78
N ARG A 258 -3.03 -28.64 27.92
CA ARG A 258 -2.61 -27.22 27.97
C ARG A 258 -3.67 -26.29 27.38
N VAL A 259 -4.47 -25.67 28.26
CA VAL A 259 -5.52 -24.71 27.90
C VAL A 259 -5.06 -23.30 28.25
N HIS A 260 -4.99 -22.40 27.26
CA HIS A 260 -4.56 -21.01 27.46
C HIS A 260 -5.75 -20.07 27.67
N ALA A 261 -6.82 -20.27 26.90
CA ALA A 261 -8.02 -19.45 26.93
C ALA A 261 -9.24 -20.35 27.16
N LEU A 262 -10.18 -19.92 28.00
CA LEU A 262 -11.45 -20.57 28.24
C LEU A 262 -12.51 -19.49 28.35
N LEU A 263 -13.61 -19.64 27.63
CA LEU A 263 -14.70 -18.68 27.59
C LEU A 263 -16.02 -19.44 27.71
N ALA A 264 -16.79 -19.12 28.75
CA ALA A 264 -18.17 -19.56 28.87
C ALA A 264 -19.09 -18.49 28.30
N ILE A 265 -20.08 -18.90 27.51
CA ILE A 265 -21.15 -18.05 26.98
C ILE A 265 -22.45 -18.51 27.66
N PRO A 266 -22.82 -17.95 28.83
CA PRO A 266 -23.87 -18.51 29.68
C PRO A 266 -25.24 -18.54 29.00
N GLN A 267 -25.53 -17.58 28.13
CA GLN A 267 -26.82 -17.45 27.46
C GLN A 267 -27.06 -18.53 26.39
N THR A 268 -25.99 -19.11 25.83
CA THR A 268 -26.08 -20.19 24.83
C THR A 268 -25.77 -21.56 25.42
N GLY A 269 -25.23 -21.62 26.64
CA GLY A 269 -24.76 -22.86 27.24
C GLY A 269 -23.50 -23.40 26.57
N THR A 270 -22.63 -22.53 26.02
CA THR A 270 -21.45 -22.96 25.25
C THR A 270 -20.15 -22.65 25.99
N LEU A 271 -19.20 -23.60 25.99
CA LEU A 271 -17.82 -23.42 26.43
C LEU A 271 -16.88 -23.44 25.23
N LEU A 272 -15.93 -22.51 25.19
CA LEU A 272 -14.85 -22.46 24.20
C LEU A 272 -13.49 -22.56 24.89
N ALA A 273 -12.62 -23.47 24.43
CA ALA A 273 -11.28 -23.69 24.95
C ALA A 273 -10.23 -23.48 23.86
N GLY A 274 -9.40 -22.45 24.03
CA GLY A 274 -8.19 -22.20 23.25
C GLY A 274 -7.01 -22.97 23.82
N THR A 275 -6.37 -23.79 23.00
CA THR A 275 -5.33 -24.73 23.45
C THR A 275 -3.92 -24.31 23.01
N PHE A 276 -2.90 -24.89 23.64
CA PHE A 276 -1.52 -24.78 23.18
C PHE A 276 -1.31 -25.64 21.92
N GLY A 277 -1.33 -25.00 20.77
CA GLY A 277 -0.91 -25.58 19.49
C GLY A 277 -1.92 -26.55 18.86
N ARG A 278 -3.15 -26.64 19.37
CA ARG A 278 -4.21 -27.50 18.84
C ARG A 278 -5.52 -26.74 18.53
N GLY A 279 -5.44 -25.42 18.42
CA GLY A 279 -6.55 -24.56 18.01
C GLY A 279 -7.65 -24.39 19.06
N LEU A 280 -8.85 -24.07 18.57
CA LEU A 280 -10.04 -23.79 19.36
C LEU A 280 -10.98 -24.99 19.44
N TRP A 281 -11.50 -25.26 20.63
CA TRP A 281 -12.42 -26.35 20.93
C TRP A 281 -13.69 -25.81 21.56
N ARG A 282 -14.81 -26.47 21.31
CA ARG A 282 -16.16 -26.10 21.75
C ARG A 282 -16.81 -27.26 22.49
N LYS A 283 -17.64 -26.96 23.49
CA LYS A 283 -18.46 -27.95 24.21
C LYS A 283 -19.76 -27.30 24.67
N GLU A 284 -20.91 -27.91 24.39
CA GLU A 284 -22.16 -27.44 25.00
C GLU A 284 -22.31 -27.98 26.43
N LEU A 285 -22.97 -27.22 27.30
CA LEU A 285 -23.27 -27.59 28.66
C LEU A 285 -24.27 -28.75 28.66
N GLY A 286 -23.77 -29.96 28.88
CA GLY A 286 -24.53 -31.21 28.82
C GLY A 286 -23.84 -32.27 27.95
N ASP A 287 -22.97 -31.84 27.04
CA ASP A 287 -22.21 -32.77 26.20
C ASP A 287 -21.13 -33.51 27.01
N THR A 288 -20.82 -34.73 26.57
CA THR A 288 -19.76 -35.54 27.18
C THR A 288 -18.37 -35.23 26.62
N ALA A 289 -18.28 -34.60 25.44
CA ALA A 289 -17.01 -34.41 24.72
C ALA A 289 -16.84 -32.99 24.16
N TRP A 290 -15.58 -32.57 23.98
CA TRP A 290 -15.21 -31.38 23.24
C TRP A 290 -15.13 -31.67 21.73
N GLN A 291 -15.49 -30.67 20.93
CA GLN A 291 -15.43 -30.71 19.46
C GLN A 291 -14.49 -29.62 18.94
N GLN A 292 -13.73 -29.89 17.89
CA GLN A 292 -12.87 -28.87 17.29
C GLN A 292 -13.74 -27.80 16.61
N SER A 293 -13.48 -26.53 16.94
CA SER A 293 -14.30 -25.39 16.50
C SER A 293 -13.56 -24.45 15.55
N GLY A 294 -12.25 -24.59 15.34
CA GLY A 294 -11.50 -23.77 14.38
C GLY A 294 -10.04 -23.52 14.77
N LEU A 295 -9.34 -22.66 14.00
CA LEU A 295 -7.96 -22.23 14.28
C LEU A 295 -6.95 -23.39 14.42
N GLY A 296 -7.11 -24.45 13.63
CA GLY A 296 -6.34 -25.70 13.73
C GLY A 296 -4.81 -25.49 13.77
N ASN A 297 -4.13 -26.28 14.61
CA ASN A 297 -2.68 -26.23 14.85
C ASN A 297 -2.12 -24.89 15.36
N ALA A 298 -2.95 -23.97 15.82
CA ALA A 298 -2.51 -22.69 16.37
C ALA A 298 -2.53 -22.67 17.91
N GLN A 299 -1.75 -21.77 18.51
CA GLN A 299 -1.89 -21.46 19.94
C GLN A 299 -2.91 -20.34 20.10
N VAL A 300 -3.98 -20.59 20.84
CA VAL A 300 -5.04 -19.59 21.08
C VAL A 300 -4.86 -19.02 22.49
N TRP A 301 -4.33 -17.81 22.58
CA TRP A 301 -3.87 -17.19 23.84
C TRP A 301 -4.97 -16.41 24.58
N SER A 302 -5.96 -15.89 23.85
CA SER A 302 -7.07 -15.13 24.45
C SER A 302 -8.36 -15.32 23.64
N LEU A 303 -9.50 -15.30 24.34
CA LEU A 303 -10.85 -15.41 23.78
C LEU A 303 -11.75 -14.35 24.41
N VAL A 304 -12.49 -13.62 23.58
CA VAL A 304 -13.44 -12.58 24.03
C VAL A 304 -14.72 -12.65 23.21
N ALA A 305 -15.88 -12.57 23.86
CA ALA A 305 -17.18 -12.42 23.21
C ALA A 305 -17.75 -11.02 23.48
N LYS A 306 -18.32 -10.37 22.46
CA LYS A 306 -19.05 -9.09 22.59
C LYS A 306 -20.39 -9.15 21.86
N PRO A 307 -21.46 -8.51 22.36
CA PRO A 307 -22.76 -8.49 21.68
C PRO A 307 -22.65 -7.93 20.27
N ARG A 308 -23.43 -8.47 19.33
CA ARG A 308 -23.40 -8.07 17.92
C ARG A 308 -24.31 -6.86 17.67
N ASN A 309 -23.72 -5.69 17.46
CA ASN A 309 -24.44 -4.51 16.98
C ASN A 309 -24.73 -4.62 15.47
N LEU A 310 -25.97 -4.96 15.10
CA LEU A 310 -26.43 -4.96 13.71
C LEU A 310 -26.75 -3.52 13.30
N ALA A 311 -25.90 -2.90 12.48
CA ALA A 311 -26.31 -1.69 11.74
C ALA A 311 -27.33 -2.10 10.66
N PRO A 312 -28.45 -1.37 10.48
CA PRO A 312 -29.46 -1.76 9.50
C PRO A 312 -28.92 -1.65 8.08
N ALA A 313 -29.06 -2.73 7.32
CA ALA A 313 -28.86 -2.74 5.87
C ALA A 313 -29.94 -1.84 5.24
N GLY A 314 -29.53 -0.73 4.64
CA GLY A 314 -30.43 0.12 3.85
C GLY A 314 -30.84 -0.59 2.58
N GLU A 315 -32.07 -1.12 2.54
CA GLU A 315 -32.75 -1.48 1.31
C GLU A 315 -32.87 -0.27 0.40
N VAL A 316 -32.24 -0.34 -0.78
CA VAL A 316 -32.53 0.58 -1.88
C VAL A 316 -33.85 0.12 -2.52
N SER A 317 -34.97 0.52 -1.93
CA SER A 317 -36.27 0.40 -2.59
C SER A 317 -36.42 1.54 -3.61
N ARG A 318 -36.53 1.14 -4.89
CA ARG A 318 -36.89 2.03 -5.99
C ARG A 318 -38.34 2.47 -5.84
N GLY A 319 -38.58 3.65 -5.29
CA GLY A 319 -39.86 4.35 -5.35
C GLY A 319 -39.84 5.49 -6.35
N LYS A 320 -40.52 5.32 -7.49
CA LYS A 320 -40.91 6.45 -8.36
C LYS A 320 -41.99 7.26 -7.64
N GLN A 321 -41.78 8.56 -7.42
CA GLN A 321 -42.85 9.56 -7.49
C GLN A 321 -42.27 10.95 -7.74
N ALA A 322 -42.85 11.63 -8.73
CA ALA A 322 -42.57 13.00 -9.11
C ALA A 322 -43.29 14.00 -8.19
N GLY A 323 -42.69 15.16 -7.92
CA GLY A 323 -43.42 16.29 -7.35
C GLY A 323 -42.58 17.32 -6.58
N ARG A 324 -42.25 18.40 -7.29
CA ARG A 324 -42.11 19.82 -6.87
C ARG A 324 -41.23 20.19 -5.65
N GLY A 325 -40.29 21.09 -5.94
CA GLY A 325 -39.28 21.61 -5.02
C GLY A 325 -39.80 22.28 -3.74
N LYS A 326 -39.01 22.08 -2.69
CA LYS A 326 -38.77 23.03 -1.59
C LYS A 326 -37.30 22.92 -1.21
N LYS A 327 -36.62 24.07 -1.11
CA LYS A 327 -35.30 24.20 -0.49
C LYS A 327 -35.36 23.58 0.91
N LEU A 328 -34.49 22.62 1.21
CA LEU A 328 -34.27 22.13 2.56
C LEU A 328 -32.94 22.71 3.06
N ASP A 329 -33.04 23.63 4.01
CA ASP A 329 -31.93 24.07 4.86
C ASP A 329 -31.42 22.87 5.67
N VAL A 330 -30.20 22.43 5.39
CA VAL A 330 -29.50 21.45 6.22
C VAL A 330 -28.86 22.19 7.39
N ARG A 331 -29.56 22.22 8.53
CA ARG A 331 -28.92 22.48 9.83
C ARG A 331 -28.24 21.19 10.30
N THR A 332 -26.92 21.33 10.38
CA THR A 332 -25.88 20.43 10.89
C THR A 332 -26.23 19.65 12.16
N SER A 333 -26.13 18.32 12.13
CA SER A 333 -25.67 17.54 13.29
C SER A 333 -24.16 17.73 13.41
N ALA A 334 -23.69 18.23 14.55
CA ALA A 334 -22.29 18.59 14.76
C ALA A 334 -21.35 17.39 14.53
N ALA A 335 -20.59 17.45 13.44
CA ALA A 335 -19.36 16.68 13.28
C ALA A 335 -18.44 16.94 14.49
N PRO A 336 -17.63 15.95 14.93
CA PRO A 336 -16.55 16.24 15.87
C PRO A 336 -15.74 17.42 15.31
N SER A 337 -15.51 18.44 16.14
CA SER A 337 -14.91 19.69 15.67
C SER A 337 -13.67 19.39 14.82
N SER A 338 -13.58 20.03 13.64
CA SER A 338 -12.47 19.85 12.68
C SER A 338 -11.09 19.92 13.35
N LYS A 339 -10.98 20.71 14.44
CA LYS A 339 -9.81 20.79 15.32
C LYS A 339 -9.39 19.46 15.99
N ARG A 340 -10.33 18.66 16.51
CA ARG A 340 -9.99 17.39 17.20
C ARG A 340 -9.56 16.31 16.21
N LEU A 341 -10.22 16.24 15.05
CA LEU A 341 -9.81 15.34 13.96
C LEU A 341 -8.42 15.75 13.43
N SER A 342 -8.20 17.05 13.17
CA SER A 342 -6.88 17.55 12.73
C SER A 342 -5.78 17.31 13.76
N GLN A 343 -6.07 17.43 15.06
CA GLN A 343 -5.11 17.12 16.13
C GLN A 343 -4.73 15.64 16.15
N SER A 344 -5.70 14.73 16.02
CA SER A 344 -5.44 13.29 15.99
C SER A 344 -4.63 12.85 14.75
N ILE A 345 -4.88 13.48 13.60
CA ILE A 345 -4.13 13.27 12.36
C ILE A 345 -2.69 13.77 12.53
N ASN A 346 -2.51 14.95 13.13
CA ASN A 346 -1.17 15.50 13.38
C ASN A 346 -0.35 14.64 14.34
N ILE A 347 -0.95 14.11 15.42
CA ILE A 347 -0.26 13.19 16.35
C ILE A 347 0.21 11.92 15.63
N ARG A 348 -0.65 11.31 14.80
CA ARG A 348 -0.27 10.13 14.01
C ARG A 348 0.88 10.46 13.05
N ARG A 349 0.79 11.58 12.34
CA ARG A 349 1.80 12.05 11.40
C ARG A 349 3.14 12.36 12.08
N SER A 350 3.13 12.84 13.31
CA SER A 350 4.34 13.00 14.12
C SER A 350 4.94 11.65 14.50
N ALA A 351 4.14 10.70 14.99
CA ALA A 351 4.65 9.37 15.35
C ALA A 351 5.24 8.61 14.15
N VAL A 352 4.64 8.74 12.97
CA VAL A 352 5.15 8.15 11.72
C VAL A 352 6.46 8.82 11.30
N ALA A 353 6.55 10.15 11.39
CA ALA A 353 7.78 10.88 11.13
C ALA A 353 8.90 10.48 12.09
N ASP A 354 8.61 10.39 13.38
CA ASP A 354 9.56 9.95 14.39
C ASP A 354 10.03 8.52 14.11
N SER A 355 9.11 7.60 13.78
CA SER A 355 9.46 6.22 13.42
C SER A 355 10.35 6.16 12.18
N ALA A 356 10.02 6.91 11.13
CA ALA A 356 10.85 7.00 9.92
C ALA A 356 12.26 7.45 10.26
N LEU A 357 12.37 8.53 11.03
CA LEU A 357 13.64 9.15 11.37
C LEU A 357 14.52 8.23 12.22
N HIS A 358 13.94 7.51 13.19
CA HIS A 358 14.67 6.52 13.99
C HIS A 358 15.13 5.31 13.17
N GLN A 359 14.33 4.85 12.19
CA GLN A 359 14.75 3.77 11.30
C GLN A 359 15.94 4.20 10.43
N ILE A 360 15.88 5.42 9.90
CA ILE A 360 16.93 6.01 9.07
C ILE A 360 18.21 6.25 9.88
N ALA A 361 18.09 6.73 11.13
CA ALA A 361 19.21 7.02 12.02
C ALA A 361 20.06 5.79 12.38
N ARG A 362 19.54 4.56 12.20
CA ARG A 362 20.29 3.31 12.43
C ARG A 362 21.30 3.02 11.32
N ASN A 363 21.19 3.66 10.16
CA ASN A 363 22.14 3.47 9.06
C ASN A 363 23.45 4.22 9.36
N ASN A 364 24.58 3.55 9.16
CA ASN A 364 25.93 4.10 9.41
C ASN A 364 26.66 4.52 8.14
N ALA A 365 26.02 4.48 6.97
CA ALA A 365 26.59 4.99 5.74
C ALA A 365 26.91 6.50 5.86
N LEU A 366 27.98 6.93 5.18
CA LEU A 366 28.46 8.30 5.21
C LEU A 366 27.60 9.20 4.32
N ASN A 367 26.59 9.85 4.90
CA ASN A 367 25.60 10.64 4.16
C ASN A 367 24.93 11.68 5.10
N PHE A 368 24.70 12.91 4.61
CA PHE A 368 24.18 14.03 5.41
C PHE A 368 22.80 13.78 6.01
N GLN A 369 21.91 13.10 5.28
CA GLN A 369 20.57 12.77 5.76
C GLN A 369 20.61 11.79 6.95
N PHE A 370 21.49 10.79 6.90
CA PHE A 370 21.70 9.88 8.05
C PHE A 370 22.29 10.62 9.26
N VAL A 371 23.23 11.54 9.03
CA VAL A 371 23.78 12.39 10.10
C VAL A 371 22.68 13.28 10.70
N ALA A 372 21.84 13.91 9.87
CA ALA A 372 20.72 14.71 10.34
C ALA A 372 19.76 13.87 11.18
N ALA A 373 19.35 12.70 10.69
CA ALA A 373 18.47 11.79 11.42
C ALA A 373 19.06 11.37 12.78
N LYS A 374 20.35 11.03 12.83
CA LYS A 374 21.08 10.71 14.07
C LYS A 374 21.04 11.86 15.07
N LEU A 375 21.39 13.08 14.65
CA LEU A 375 21.38 14.25 15.53
C LEU A 375 19.99 14.61 16.02
N MET A 376 18.99 14.59 15.13
CA MET A 376 17.60 14.93 15.45
C MET A 376 16.95 13.91 16.41
N THR A 377 17.37 12.65 16.37
CA THR A 377 16.87 11.57 17.26
C THR A 377 17.73 11.35 18.50
N GLY A 378 18.90 11.97 18.59
CA GLY A 378 19.90 11.66 19.62
C GLY A 378 20.58 10.28 19.46
N THR A 379 20.42 9.61 18.32
CA THR A 379 21.03 8.29 18.05
C THR A 379 22.49 8.45 17.64
N ASP A 380 23.43 7.85 18.38
CA ASP A 380 24.87 7.81 18.04
C ASP A 380 25.45 9.17 17.59
N THR A 381 25.22 10.20 18.41
CA THR A 381 25.59 11.59 18.10
C THR A 381 27.10 11.75 17.91
N ALA A 382 27.91 10.98 18.63
CA ALA A 382 29.37 10.98 18.47
C ALA A 382 29.80 10.52 17.07
N LEU A 383 29.19 9.46 16.53
CA LEU A 383 29.43 9.06 15.15
C LEU A 383 28.94 10.13 14.17
N ALA A 384 27.76 10.70 14.41
CA ALA A 384 27.18 11.73 13.55
C ALA A 384 28.14 12.92 13.36
N TRP A 385 28.73 13.44 14.44
CA TRP A 385 29.70 14.54 14.35
C TRP A 385 30.99 14.16 13.62
N ARG A 386 31.50 12.92 13.79
CA ARG A 386 32.66 12.43 13.02
C ARG A 386 32.35 12.26 11.53
N GLN A 387 31.15 11.83 11.20
CA GLN A 387 30.68 11.71 9.82
C GLN A 387 30.52 13.09 9.18
N LEU A 388 29.94 14.07 9.89
CA LEU A 388 29.85 15.46 9.42
C LEU A 388 31.24 16.05 9.15
N ASP A 389 32.19 15.84 10.06
CA ASP A 389 33.59 16.26 9.91
C ASP A 389 34.17 15.73 8.59
N THR A 390 33.95 14.44 8.31
CA THR A 390 34.41 13.76 7.09
C THR A 390 33.74 14.33 5.83
N LEU A 391 32.42 14.46 5.84
CA LEU A 391 31.62 14.96 4.70
C LEU A 391 31.99 16.40 4.29
N LEU A 392 32.39 17.23 5.26
CA LEU A 392 32.82 18.61 5.00
C LEU A 392 34.31 18.73 4.65
N ARG A 393 35.15 17.79 5.10
CA ARG A 393 36.59 17.79 4.79
C ARG A 393 36.87 17.25 3.39
N GLN A 394 36.07 16.30 2.92
CA GLN A 394 36.24 15.65 1.62
C GLN A 394 34.93 15.71 0.81
N PRO A 395 34.49 16.91 0.39
CA PRO A 395 33.28 17.04 -0.43
C PRO A 395 33.48 16.33 -1.78
N LYS A 396 32.49 15.51 -2.16
CA LYS A 396 32.47 14.74 -3.41
C LYS A 396 31.04 14.44 -3.83
N GLY A 397 30.79 14.31 -5.13
CA GLY A 397 29.46 13.99 -5.68
C GLY A 397 28.63 15.19 -6.09
N ASP A 398 29.25 16.37 -6.18
CA ASP A 398 28.71 17.57 -6.82
C ASP A 398 27.37 18.02 -6.23
N ILE A 399 26.31 18.11 -7.04
CA ILE A 399 24.99 18.47 -6.52
C ILE A 399 24.44 17.47 -5.48
N PHE A 400 24.86 16.21 -5.52
CA PHE A 400 24.47 15.18 -4.54
C PHE A 400 25.24 15.33 -3.22
N TRP A 401 26.25 16.20 -3.16
CA TRP A 401 26.80 16.73 -1.91
C TRP A 401 26.12 18.05 -1.52
N MET A 402 25.88 18.93 -2.50
CA MET A 402 25.40 20.28 -2.30
C MET A 402 24.02 20.35 -1.65
N TYR A 403 23.03 19.62 -2.19
CA TYR A 403 21.67 19.68 -1.65
C TYR A 403 21.53 18.99 -0.29
N PRO A 404 22.16 17.83 -0.01
CA PRO A 404 22.06 17.23 1.31
C PRO A 404 22.82 18.01 2.37
N ALA A 405 23.96 18.62 2.00
CA ALA A 405 24.69 19.55 2.88
C ALA A 405 23.80 20.74 3.26
N THR A 406 23.04 21.26 2.29
CA THR A 406 22.05 22.31 2.53
C THR A 406 20.96 21.83 3.48
N GLY A 407 20.34 20.67 3.18
CA GLY A 407 19.27 20.14 4.02
C GLY A 407 19.71 19.87 5.44
N PHE A 408 20.87 19.25 5.62
CA PHE A 408 21.49 19.09 6.94
C PHE A 408 21.69 20.44 7.63
N TYR A 409 22.32 21.41 6.96
CA TYR A 409 22.63 22.71 7.56
C TYR A 409 21.38 23.40 8.09
N PHE A 410 20.32 23.48 7.28
CA PHE A 410 19.12 24.23 7.64
C PHE A 410 18.25 23.50 8.67
N TYR A 411 18.03 22.19 8.52
CA TYR A 411 17.25 21.43 9.50
C TYR A 411 17.97 21.30 10.86
N CYS A 412 19.30 21.12 10.85
CA CYS A 412 20.09 21.00 12.07
C CYS A 412 20.72 22.33 12.52
N ARG A 413 20.35 23.47 11.93
CA ARG A 413 21.00 24.78 12.18
C ARG A 413 21.07 25.15 13.66
N HIS A 414 20.02 24.84 14.39
CA HIS A 414 19.87 25.09 15.83
C HIS A 414 20.84 24.27 16.71
N LEU A 415 21.43 23.19 16.15
CA LEU A 415 22.43 22.34 16.80
C LEU A 415 23.86 22.74 16.43
N LEU A 416 24.06 23.60 15.43
CA LEU A 416 25.39 23.95 14.92
C LEU A 416 26.03 25.07 15.76
N SER A 417 27.23 24.81 16.28
CA SER A 417 28.09 25.85 16.83
C SER A 417 28.60 26.78 15.73
N GLN A 418 29.13 27.95 16.12
CA GLN A 418 29.71 28.89 15.17
C GLN A 418 30.85 28.27 14.34
N GLN A 419 31.67 27.41 14.96
CA GLN A 419 32.75 26.69 14.29
C GLN A 419 32.22 25.82 13.13
N TRP A 420 31.10 25.12 13.31
CA TRP A 420 30.49 24.32 12.24
C TRP A 420 29.91 25.21 11.14
N ARG A 421 29.25 26.32 11.50
CA ARG A 421 28.73 27.28 10.52
C ARG A 421 29.84 27.86 9.64
N ASP A 422 30.96 28.25 10.25
CA ASP A 422 32.14 28.73 9.50
C ASP A 422 32.75 27.65 8.61
N ARG A 423 32.74 26.39 9.05
CA ARG A 423 33.24 25.30 8.24
C ARG A 423 32.39 25.05 7.01
N PHE A 424 31.06 25.06 7.14
CA PHE A 424 30.17 25.01 5.97
C PHE A 424 30.49 26.14 5.00
N ARG A 425 30.60 27.39 5.49
CA ARG A 425 30.96 28.55 4.67
C ARG A 425 32.29 28.35 3.93
N GLN A 426 33.33 27.89 4.62
CA GLN A 426 34.65 27.65 4.02
C GLN A 426 34.62 26.53 2.99
N THR A 427 33.93 25.41 3.26
CA THR A 427 33.79 24.31 2.30
C THR A 427 33.06 24.78 1.04
N TRP A 428 31.99 25.57 1.19
CA TRP A 428 31.24 26.16 0.07
C TRP A 428 32.05 27.12 -0.79
N GLY A 429 32.98 27.88 -0.20
CA GLY A 429 33.89 28.74 -0.95
C GLY A 429 35.00 28.01 -1.70
N ARG A 430 35.32 26.76 -1.32
CA ARG A 430 36.46 26.00 -1.87
C ARG A 430 36.06 24.85 -2.79
N TYR A 431 34.89 24.24 -2.58
CA TYR A 431 34.40 23.17 -3.43
C TYR A 431 33.59 23.73 -4.60
N THR A 432 33.93 23.31 -5.82
CA THR A 432 33.28 23.74 -7.07
C THR A 432 32.40 22.61 -7.62
N PRO A 433 31.18 22.39 -7.10
CA PRO A 433 30.32 21.30 -7.54
C PRO A 433 29.86 21.49 -8.99
N TYR A 434 29.91 20.42 -9.79
CA TYR A 434 29.25 20.40 -11.09
C TYR A 434 27.72 20.42 -10.92
N ARG A 435 27.03 21.35 -11.59
CA ARG A 435 25.58 21.49 -11.48
C ARG A 435 24.82 20.26 -11.97
N GLY A 436 25.33 19.53 -12.97
CA GLY A 436 24.58 18.49 -13.67
C GLY A 436 23.65 19.04 -14.77
N ASP A 437 23.06 18.16 -15.59
CA ASP A 437 22.29 18.56 -16.79
C ASP A 437 20.82 18.13 -16.77
N THR A 438 20.26 17.81 -15.60
CA THR A 438 18.87 17.37 -15.47
C THR A 438 18.04 18.32 -14.64
N GLU A 439 16.73 18.37 -14.89
CA GLU A 439 15.85 19.38 -14.31
C GLU A 439 15.83 19.29 -12.78
N ASN A 440 15.85 18.08 -12.22
CA ASN A 440 16.05 17.87 -10.79
C ASN A 440 17.41 18.40 -10.29
N HIS A 441 18.48 18.25 -11.06
CA HIS A 441 19.80 18.79 -10.70
C HIS A 441 19.80 20.31 -10.61
N PHE A 442 19.16 20.99 -11.58
CA PHE A 442 19.00 22.45 -11.51
C PHE A 442 18.23 22.88 -10.27
N LEU A 443 17.13 22.20 -9.94
CA LEU A 443 16.32 22.50 -8.76
C LEU A 443 17.12 22.30 -7.45
N MET A 444 17.86 21.19 -7.34
CA MET A 444 18.78 20.93 -6.22
C MET A 444 19.86 22.02 -6.10
N TYR A 445 20.46 22.42 -7.21
CA TYR A 445 21.50 23.45 -7.24
C TYR A 445 21.00 24.83 -6.83
N TYR A 446 19.93 25.32 -7.48
CA TYR A 446 19.42 26.67 -7.25
C TYR A 446 18.69 26.81 -5.92
N SER A 447 18.05 25.74 -5.41
CA SER A 447 17.52 25.76 -4.04
C SER A 447 18.64 25.92 -3.00
N SER A 448 19.73 25.18 -3.15
CA SER A 448 20.91 25.29 -2.27
C SER A 448 21.57 26.67 -2.32
N LEU A 449 21.78 27.20 -3.53
CA LEU A 449 22.34 28.54 -3.70
C LEU A 449 21.44 29.63 -3.11
N LEU A 450 20.13 29.57 -3.33
CA LEU A 450 19.19 30.53 -2.75
C LEU A 450 19.30 30.53 -1.22
N LEU A 451 19.25 29.36 -0.59
CA LEU A 451 19.25 29.26 0.86
C LEU A 451 20.57 29.72 1.48
N PHE A 452 21.73 29.28 0.98
CA PHE A 452 23.01 29.74 1.53
C PHE A 452 23.33 31.20 1.21
N SER A 453 22.96 31.70 0.03
CA SER A 453 23.12 33.13 -0.27
C SER A 453 22.19 34.01 0.57
N GLN A 454 21.06 33.47 1.03
CA GLN A 454 20.20 34.09 2.04
C GLN A 454 20.84 34.10 3.43
N GLU A 455 21.40 32.98 3.86
CA GLU A 455 22.06 32.85 5.18
C GLU A 455 23.27 33.80 5.31
N TRP A 456 24.03 33.99 4.23
CA TRP A 456 25.14 34.93 4.19
C TRP A 456 24.91 36.04 3.16
N PRO A 457 24.09 37.07 3.47
CA PRO A 457 23.55 38.00 2.49
C PRO A 457 24.57 38.90 1.79
N ASP A 458 25.71 39.15 2.44
CA ASP A 458 26.67 40.18 2.01
C ASP A 458 28.03 39.61 1.58
N LEU A 459 28.14 38.30 1.33
CA LEU A 459 29.41 37.74 0.88
C LEU A 459 29.78 38.23 -0.53
N PRO A 460 31.04 38.68 -0.71
CA PRO A 460 31.56 39.02 -2.03
C PRO A 460 31.80 37.76 -2.87
N GLY A 461 31.95 37.94 -4.18
CA GLY A 461 32.18 36.85 -5.11
C GLY A 461 33.42 36.00 -4.81
N SER A 462 34.45 36.58 -4.20
CA SER A 462 35.68 35.88 -3.78
C SER A 462 35.47 34.83 -2.69
N GLN A 463 34.29 34.80 -2.05
CA GLN A 463 33.93 33.82 -1.02
C GLN A 463 32.99 32.72 -1.56
N TRP A 464 32.63 32.77 -2.85
CA TRP A 464 31.80 31.78 -3.52
C TRP A 464 32.58 31.08 -4.63
N PHE A 465 32.39 29.77 -4.76
CA PHE A 465 33.08 28.96 -5.77
C PHE A 465 32.82 29.41 -7.22
N ASN A 466 31.72 30.13 -7.47
CA ASN A 466 31.32 30.60 -8.80
C ASN A 466 31.66 32.08 -9.06
N GLY A 467 32.35 32.75 -8.13
CA GLY A 467 32.76 34.15 -8.27
C GLY A 467 31.64 35.19 -8.20
N LYS A 468 30.37 34.79 -7.98
CA LYS A 468 29.22 35.70 -7.86
C LYS A 468 29.01 36.10 -6.41
N SER A 469 28.64 37.36 -6.15
CA SER A 469 28.23 37.80 -4.81
C SER A 469 26.93 37.12 -4.37
N SER A 470 26.67 37.07 -3.06
CA SER A 470 25.41 36.52 -2.53
C SER A 470 24.17 37.17 -3.14
N ARG A 471 24.21 38.48 -3.43
CA ARG A 471 23.10 39.18 -4.09
C ARG A 471 22.85 38.68 -5.52
N GLN A 472 23.92 38.50 -6.31
CA GLN A 472 23.81 37.97 -7.68
C GLN A 472 23.31 36.52 -7.68
N ILE A 473 23.85 35.68 -6.79
CA ILE A 473 23.44 34.28 -6.63
C ILE A 473 21.96 34.19 -6.28
N ARG A 474 21.51 35.00 -5.31
CA ARG A 474 20.12 35.00 -4.87
C ARG A 474 19.16 35.42 -5.97
N ALA A 475 19.52 36.45 -6.75
CA ALA A 475 18.71 36.94 -7.86
C ALA A 475 18.53 35.85 -8.92
N GLU A 476 19.62 35.27 -9.41
CA GLU A 476 19.60 34.21 -10.42
C GLU A 476 18.84 32.96 -9.94
N ALA A 477 19.11 32.51 -8.72
CA ALA A 477 18.43 31.35 -8.15
C ALA A 477 16.93 31.58 -8.01
N THR A 478 16.51 32.77 -7.58
CA THR A 478 15.09 33.13 -7.45
C THR A 478 14.40 33.18 -8.81
N GLU A 479 15.06 33.76 -9.82
CA GLU A 479 14.54 33.81 -11.18
C GLU A 479 14.34 32.41 -11.75
N TYR A 480 15.36 31.55 -11.66
CA TYR A 480 15.27 30.16 -12.12
C TYR A 480 14.13 29.40 -11.42
N LEU A 481 14.05 29.47 -10.09
CA LEU A 481 13.05 28.73 -9.31
C LEU A 481 11.62 29.18 -9.65
N ARG A 482 11.39 30.49 -9.83
CA ARG A 482 10.08 31.01 -10.24
C ARG A 482 9.74 30.56 -11.66
N HIS A 483 10.67 30.68 -12.59
CA HIS A 483 10.50 30.22 -13.97
C HIS A 483 10.19 28.73 -14.02
N TRP A 484 10.93 27.89 -13.29
CA TRP A 484 10.70 26.45 -13.26
C TRP A 484 9.32 26.08 -12.69
N ILE A 485 8.88 26.75 -11.63
CA ILE A 485 7.54 26.55 -11.05
C ILE A 485 6.47 26.91 -12.08
N ASP A 486 6.59 28.08 -12.72
CA ASP A 486 5.60 28.57 -13.68
C ASP A 486 5.55 27.68 -14.93
N GLU A 487 6.70 27.28 -15.48
CA GLU A 487 6.77 26.33 -16.60
C GLU A 487 6.17 24.98 -16.22
N THR A 488 6.51 24.43 -15.05
CA THR A 488 5.98 23.13 -14.58
C THR A 488 4.46 23.15 -14.42
N ALA A 489 3.92 24.19 -13.78
CA ALA A 489 2.48 24.31 -13.59
C ALA A 489 1.71 24.53 -14.90
N THR A 490 2.35 25.09 -15.94
CA THR A 490 1.67 25.43 -17.21
C THR A 490 1.89 24.41 -18.32
N LYS A 491 3.04 23.71 -18.33
CA LYS A 491 3.46 22.82 -19.43
C LYS A 491 3.89 21.42 -18.99
N GLY A 492 3.92 21.11 -17.69
CA GLY A 492 4.33 19.80 -17.14
C GLY A 492 5.84 19.56 -17.19
N MET A 493 6.38 18.65 -16.36
CA MET A 493 7.84 18.45 -16.14
C MET A 493 8.57 17.72 -17.28
N THR A 494 9.88 17.96 -17.45
CA THR A 494 10.69 17.20 -18.42
C THR A 494 11.02 15.78 -17.94
N GLU A 495 11.18 15.59 -16.63
CA GLU A 495 11.35 14.27 -16.01
C GLU A 495 10.08 13.87 -15.23
N TRP A 496 8.97 13.79 -15.96
CA TRP A 496 7.64 13.43 -15.47
C TRP A 496 7.57 12.02 -14.86
N ASP A 497 6.71 11.88 -13.85
CA ASP A 497 6.33 10.65 -13.14
C ASP A 497 7.43 9.69 -12.70
N SER A 498 8.66 10.16 -12.49
CA SER A 498 9.76 9.23 -12.27
C SER A 498 9.65 8.47 -10.93
N PRO A 499 9.45 7.14 -10.88
CA PRO A 499 9.32 6.42 -9.61
C PRO A 499 10.59 6.49 -8.75
N ARG A 500 11.73 6.74 -9.40
CA ARG A 500 13.06 6.76 -8.80
C ARG A 500 13.62 8.15 -8.56
N TYR A 501 13.28 9.14 -9.38
CA TYR A 501 13.90 10.48 -9.30
C TYR A 501 12.94 11.57 -8.81
N HIS A 502 11.62 11.29 -8.68
CA HIS A 502 10.67 12.33 -8.27
C HIS A 502 10.99 12.95 -6.91
N TYR A 503 11.54 12.19 -5.97
CA TYR A 503 11.88 12.73 -4.64
C TYR A 503 13.01 13.78 -4.68
N TYR A 504 13.84 13.80 -5.73
CA TYR A 504 14.82 14.87 -5.95
C TYR A 504 14.19 16.21 -6.35
N TYR A 505 12.89 16.23 -6.66
CA TYR A 505 12.11 17.45 -6.74
C TYR A 505 11.49 17.82 -5.39
N MET A 506 10.96 16.82 -4.69
CA MET A 506 10.28 17.03 -3.42
C MET A 506 11.24 17.56 -2.34
N ALA A 507 12.44 16.96 -2.19
CA ALA A 507 13.38 17.36 -1.14
C ALA A 507 13.81 18.85 -1.24
N PRO A 508 14.23 19.38 -2.41
CA PRO A 508 14.47 20.80 -2.60
C PRO A 508 13.25 21.69 -2.32
N LEU A 509 12.05 21.27 -2.74
CA LEU A 509 10.83 22.04 -2.51
C LEU A 509 10.47 22.10 -1.02
N LEU A 510 10.69 21.01 -0.27
CA LEU A 510 10.54 21.00 1.20
C LEU A 510 11.50 22.03 1.84
N LEU A 511 12.77 22.01 1.45
CA LEU A 511 13.76 22.98 1.95
C LEU A 511 13.35 24.43 1.66
N LEU A 512 12.90 24.72 0.44
CA LEU A 512 12.47 26.06 0.06
C LEU A 512 11.21 26.48 0.80
N GLN A 513 10.20 25.61 0.90
CA GLN A 513 8.99 25.89 1.65
C GLN A 513 9.29 26.20 3.13
N ASP A 514 10.25 25.48 3.72
CA ASP A 514 10.55 25.58 5.14
C ASP A 514 11.50 26.74 5.48
N PHE A 515 12.43 27.09 4.57
CA PHE A 515 13.52 28.00 4.88
C PHE A 515 13.70 29.20 3.94
N ALA A 516 13.06 29.25 2.76
CA ALA A 516 13.16 30.44 1.92
C ALA A 516 12.58 31.67 2.67
N GLY A 517 13.23 32.82 2.52
CA GLY A 517 12.83 34.08 3.16
C GLY A 517 11.70 34.78 2.40
N ASP A 518 11.60 34.53 1.09
CA ASP A 518 10.51 35.03 0.25
C ASP A 518 9.22 34.22 0.49
N GLN A 519 8.24 34.83 1.14
CA GLN A 519 6.96 34.19 1.46
C GLN A 519 6.17 33.74 0.22
N SER A 520 6.24 34.48 -0.88
CA SER A 520 5.57 34.11 -2.13
C SER A 520 6.20 32.86 -2.71
N LEU A 521 7.53 32.74 -2.69
CA LEU A 521 8.22 31.55 -3.17
C LEU A 521 7.93 30.35 -2.28
N ARG A 522 7.99 30.49 -0.94
CA ARG A 522 7.63 29.42 0.00
C ARG A 522 6.25 28.84 -0.29
N ARG A 523 5.25 29.71 -0.49
CA ARG A 523 3.88 29.31 -0.76
C ARG A 523 3.76 28.56 -2.09
N ARG A 524 4.42 29.05 -3.13
CA ARG A 524 4.47 28.39 -4.44
C ARG A 524 5.15 27.02 -4.36
N CYS A 525 6.22 26.86 -3.58
CA CYS A 525 6.85 25.57 -3.35
C CYS A 525 5.93 24.59 -2.61
N GLY A 526 5.19 25.04 -1.60
CA GLY A 526 4.18 24.24 -0.93
C GLY A 526 3.06 23.77 -1.88
N MET A 527 2.56 24.66 -2.73
CA MET A 527 1.59 24.29 -3.77
C MET A 527 2.16 23.30 -4.80
N MET A 528 3.44 23.44 -5.15
CA MET A 528 4.11 22.48 -6.05
C MET A 528 4.25 21.10 -5.39
N LEU A 529 4.58 21.03 -4.10
CA LEU A 529 4.60 19.75 -3.36
C LEU A 529 3.22 19.07 -3.36
N GLU A 530 2.16 19.85 -3.14
CA GLU A 530 0.78 19.36 -3.23
C GLU A 530 0.44 18.87 -4.65
N PHE A 531 0.85 19.62 -5.68
CA PHE A 531 0.67 19.25 -7.07
C PHE A 531 1.33 17.90 -7.40
N LEU A 532 2.62 17.73 -7.08
CA LEU A 532 3.36 16.49 -7.36
C LEU A 532 2.82 15.28 -6.58
N LEU A 533 2.33 15.49 -5.34
CA LEU A 533 1.69 14.43 -4.57
C LEU A 533 0.31 14.07 -5.11
N ALA A 534 -0.46 15.05 -5.59
CA ALA A 534 -1.75 14.80 -6.22
C ALA A 534 -1.59 14.01 -7.51
N ASP A 535 -0.61 14.40 -8.33
CA ASP A 535 -0.24 13.72 -9.56
C ASP A 535 0.09 12.24 -9.31
N ALA A 536 1.07 11.97 -8.43
CA ALA A 536 1.45 10.62 -8.05
C ALA A 536 0.29 9.82 -7.39
N ALA A 537 -0.61 10.48 -6.66
CA ALA A 537 -1.76 9.84 -6.04
C ALA A 537 -2.79 9.33 -7.05
N THR A 538 -2.93 9.98 -8.21
CA THR A 538 -3.85 9.51 -9.26
C THR A 538 -3.37 8.21 -9.89
N GLU A 539 -2.06 7.97 -9.94
CA GLU A 539 -1.45 6.81 -10.58
C GLU A 539 -0.84 5.80 -9.61
N TYR A 540 -1.24 5.86 -8.35
CA TYR A 540 -0.84 4.88 -7.36
C TYR A 540 -1.83 3.72 -7.27
N LEU A 541 -1.37 2.48 -7.40
CA LEU A 541 -2.23 1.30 -7.26
C LEU A 541 -1.54 0.18 -6.49
N GLY A 542 -2.23 -0.32 -5.45
CA GLY A 542 -1.84 -1.53 -4.74
C GLY A 542 -0.45 -1.53 -4.11
N GLY A 543 0.20 -0.37 -3.93
CA GLY A 543 1.58 -0.29 -3.44
C GLY A 543 2.61 0.16 -4.47
N SER A 544 2.19 0.51 -5.69
CA SER A 544 3.06 0.86 -6.81
C SER A 544 2.64 2.18 -7.44
N TYR A 545 3.61 3.01 -7.83
CA TYR A 545 3.41 4.07 -8.80
C TYR A 545 3.41 3.44 -10.20
N CYS A 546 2.38 3.68 -11.00
CA CYS A 546 2.07 2.94 -12.22
C CYS A 546 2.17 3.81 -13.48
N GLY A 547 2.14 3.16 -14.64
CA GLY A 547 2.00 3.81 -15.94
C GLY A 547 3.35 4.04 -16.63
N ALA A 548 3.31 4.88 -17.66
CA ALA A 548 4.55 5.30 -18.31
C ALA A 548 5.36 6.22 -17.38
N HIS A 549 6.68 6.23 -17.53
CA HIS A 549 7.58 7.12 -16.79
C HIS A 549 8.70 7.67 -17.68
N SER A 550 9.06 8.94 -17.51
CA SER A 550 10.22 9.51 -18.23
C SER A 550 11.54 8.87 -17.81
N ARG A 551 11.60 8.46 -16.55
CA ARG A 551 12.82 7.95 -15.92
C ARG A 551 12.51 6.91 -14.87
N ASP A 552 13.18 5.79 -14.98
CA ASP A 552 13.10 4.70 -14.00
C ASP A 552 14.47 4.02 -13.80
N GLY A 553 14.55 3.01 -12.94
CA GLY A 553 15.70 2.12 -12.83
C GLY A 553 15.28 0.68 -13.15
N GLU A 554 16.18 -0.14 -13.69
CA GLU A 554 15.85 -1.53 -14.06
C GLU A 554 15.21 -2.32 -12.89
N SER A 555 15.69 -2.10 -11.67
CA SER A 555 15.14 -2.74 -10.47
C SER A 555 13.70 -2.31 -10.16
N SER A 556 13.39 -1.01 -10.27
CA SER A 556 12.06 -0.47 -10.01
C SER A 556 11.11 -0.71 -11.17
N THR A 557 11.60 -0.79 -12.41
CA THR A 557 10.79 -1.18 -13.57
C THR A 557 10.30 -2.62 -13.44
N LEU A 558 11.15 -3.54 -13.00
CA LEU A 558 10.73 -4.94 -12.78
C LEU A 558 9.97 -5.12 -11.45
N ASN A 559 10.24 -4.27 -10.46
CA ASN A 559 9.58 -4.28 -9.15
C ASN A 559 9.12 -2.87 -8.75
N PRO A 560 7.99 -2.38 -9.29
CA PRO A 560 7.51 -1.02 -9.05
C PRO A 560 7.32 -0.67 -7.58
N ARG A 561 7.04 -1.65 -6.73
CA ARG A 561 6.88 -1.49 -5.27
C ARG A 561 8.17 -1.06 -4.56
N ALA A 562 9.33 -1.38 -5.12
CA ALA A 562 10.62 -1.02 -4.55
C ALA A 562 11.05 0.41 -4.90
N ALA A 563 10.30 1.11 -5.77
CA ALA A 563 10.61 2.49 -6.15
C ALA A 563 10.59 3.43 -4.95
N GLU A 564 11.57 4.34 -4.89
CA GLU A 564 11.79 5.28 -3.80
C GLU A 564 10.59 6.21 -3.59
N MET A 565 9.89 6.59 -4.67
CA MET A 565 8.69 7.43 -4.59
C MET A 565 7.57 6.76 -3.78
N ASN A 566 7.49 5.43 -3.73
CA ASN A 566 6.55 4.74 -2.84
C ASN A 566 6.83 5.04 -1.36
N GLY A 567 8.09 5.30 -0.99
CA GLY A 567 8.44 5.73 0.37
C GLY A 567 7.78 7.07 0.72
N TYR A 568 7.80 8.03 -0.21
CA TYR A 568 7.15 9.34 -0.06
C TYR A 568 5.62 9.24 -0.06
N ILE A 569 5.04 8.47 -0.99
CA ILE A 569 3.60 8.24 -1.06
C ILE A 569 3.10 7.55 0.22
N ASN A 570 3.78 6.50 0.69
CA ASN A 570 3.40 5.82 1.92
C ASN A 570 3.52 6.75 3.14
N PHE A 571 4.61 7.51 3.23
CA PHE A 571 4.84 8.44 4.32
C PHE A 571 3.77 9.54 4.39
N TYR A 572 3.53 10.25 3.29
CA TYR A 572 2.61 11.39 3.27
C TYR A 572 1.15 11.01 3.15
N LEU A 573 0.83 9.96 2.38
CA LEU A 573 -0.54 9.64 1.98
C LEU A 573 -1.11 8.39 2.66
N ARG A 574 -0.27 7.48 3.17
CA ARG A 574 -0.72 6.28 3.91
C ARG A 574 -0.45 6.32 5.41
N ASP A 575 0.31 7.30 5.90
CA ASP A 575 0.82 7.33 7.29
C ASP A 575 1.59 6.04 7.66
N THR A 576 2.37 5.49 6.72
CA THR A 576 3.18 4.27 6.96
C THR A 576 4.58 4.44 6.38
N VAL A 577 5.55 3.69 6.93
CA VAL A 577 6.95 3.71 6.45
C VAL A 577 7.44 2.27 6.29
N PRO A 578 7.09 1.60 5.17
CA PRO A 578 7.52 0.23 4.94
C PRO A 578 8.97 0.13 4.44
N ILE A 579 9.47 1.17 3.76
CA ILE A 579 10.81 1.20 3.15
C ILE A 579 11.40 2.62 3.34
N PRO A 580 12.15 2.88 4.43
CA PRO A 580 12.84 4.16 4.59
C PRO A 580 14.12 4.22 3.76
N PHE A 581 14.43 5.40 3.22
CA PHE A 581 15.72 5.71 2.57
C PHE A 581 16.22 7.10 3.02
N ALA A 582 17.44 7.45 2.63
CA ALA A 582 18.13 8.65 3.12
C ALA A 582 17.28 9.93 3.02
N ASP A 583 16.80 10.28 1.83
CA ASP A 583 16.05 11.52 1.61
C ASP A 583 14.68 11.59 2.30
N LEU A 584 14.12 10.45 2.70
CA LEU A 584 12.91 10.44 3.52
C LEU A 584 13.14 11.11 4.90
N ALA A 585 14.40 11.25 5.35
CA ALA A 585 14.74 11.98 6.57
C ALA A 585 14.27 13.45 6.51
N PHE A 586 14.49 14.13 5.37
CA PHE A 586 14.09 15.52 5.21
C PHE A 586 12.56 15.67 5.16
N ALA A 587 11.87 14.72 4.52
CA ALA A 587 10.41 14.64 4.56
C ALA A 587 9.88 14.44 5.99
N ALA A 588 10.53 13.58 6.77
CA ALA A 588 10.18 13.32 8.17
C ALA A 588 10.40 14.53 9.08
N ILE A 589 11.52 15.26 8.90
CA ILE A 589 11.84 16.46 9.70
C ILE A 589 10.95 17.65 9.30
N SER A 590 10.64 17.81 8.02
CA SER A 590 9.82 18.91 7.52
C SER A 590 8.44 18.94 8.18
N PRO A 591 7.88 20.11 8.52
CA PRO A 591 6.50 20.25 8.99
C PRO A 591 5.46 20.10 7.86
N PHE A 592 5.88 20.05 6.58
CA PHE A 592 4.94 19.94 5.45
C PHE A 592 4.05 18.72 5.59
N ARG A 593 2.73 18.88 5.47
CA ARG A 593 1.78 17.77 5.38
C ARG A 593 0.71 18.12 4.34
N PRO A 594 0.43 17.24 3.36
CA PRO A 594 -0.53 17.53 2.31
C PRO A 594 -1.98 17.59 2.86
N PRO A 595 -2.88 18.28 2.14
CA PRO A 595 -4.32 18.24 2.39
C PRO A 595 -4.90 16.81 2.31
N GLU A 596 -5.93 16.53 3.10
CA GLU A 596 -6.55 15.18 3.15
C GLU A 596 -7.15 14.75 1.81
N ILE A 597 -7.61 15.70 0.98
CA ILE A 597 -8.18 15.40 -0.34
C ILE A 597 -7.21 14.64 -1.26
N ILE A 598 -5.91 14.91 -1.17
CA ILE A 598 -4.88 14.19 -1.96
C ILE A 598 -4.82 12.71 -1.56
N ARG A 599 -5.07 12.42 -0.28
CA ARG A 599 -5.09 11.06 0.27
C ARG A 599 -6.35 10.32 -0.17
N GLU A 600 -7.48 11.02 -0.16
CA GLU A 600 -8.74 10.48 -0.67
C GLU A 600 -8.64 10.10 -2.15
N ILE A 601 -7.97 10.92 -2.97
CA ILE A 601 -7.70 10.60 -4.39
C ILE A 601 -6.98 9.27 -4.52
N LEU A 602 -5.99 9.00 -3.66
CA LEU A 602 -5.21 7.77 -3.68
C LEU A 602 -6.05 6.52 -3.34
N ASP A 603 -7.08 6.66 -2.50
CA ASP A 603 -7.92 5.54 -2.04
C ASP A 603 -9.13 5.24 -2.92
N ARG A 604 -9.55 6.22 -3.73
CA ARG A 604 -10.70 6.07 -4.63
C ARG A 604 -10.34 5.24 -5.86
N ARG A 605 -10.51 3.92 -5.74
CA ARG A 605 -10.35 2.93 -6.82
C ARG A 605 -11.62 2.11 -7.09
N ASP A 606 -12.74 2.54 -6.53
CA ASP A 606 -14.05 1.91 -6.65
C ASP A 606 -14.65 2.04 -8.06
N LEU A 607 -14.30 3.10 -8.80
CA LEU A 607 -14.68 3.30 -10.19
C LEU A 607 -13.45 3.33 -11.10
N PRO A 608 -13.50 2.68 -12.27
CA PRO A 608 -12.43 2.79 -13.25
C PRO A 608 -12.37 4.21 -13.85
N PHE A 609 -11.17 4.73 -14.05
CA PHE A 609 -10.95 6.04 -14.69
C PHE A 609 -9.75 6.03 -15.63
N VAL A 610 -9.68 7.03 -16.50
CA VAL A 610 -8.53 7.30 -17.37
C VAL A 610 -7.91 8.61 -16.88
N HIS A 611 -6.67 8.56 -16.40
CA HIS A 611 -5.84 9.74 -16.16
C HIS A 611 -5.13 10.11 -17.47
N ARG A 612 -5.05 11.40 -17.80
CA ARG A 612 -4.42 11.89 -19.03
C ARG A 612 -3.59 13.11 -18.70
N GLU A 613 -2.36 13.10 -19.19
CA GLU A 613 -1.37 14.11 -18.88
C GLU A 613 -0.64 14.56 -20.14
N VAL A 614 -0.22 15.82 -20.13
CA VAL A 614 0.68 16.38 -21.13
C VAL A 614 1.86 17.00 -20.41
N HIS A 615 3.07 16.62 -20.81
CA HIS A 615 4.30 17.21 -20.29
C HIS A 615 5.17 17.77 -21.40
N ARG A 616 6.02 18.73 -21.06
CA ARG A 616 7.06 19.23 -21.95
C ARG A 616 8.21 18.21 -22.06
N SER A 617 8.95 18.29 -23.14
CA SER A 617 10.20 17.57 -23.36
C SER A 617 11.41 18.50 -23.25
N ARG A 618 12.63 17.97 -23.36
CA ARG A 618 13.90 18.73 -23.24
C ARG A 618 14.22 19.68 -24.41
N GLY A 619 13.25 19.97 -25.27
CA GLY A 619 13.42 20.84 -26.42
C GLY A 619 14.10 20.13 -27.59
N LYS A 620 15.41 19.85 -27.52
CA LYS A 620 16.19 19.15 -28.55
C LYS A 620 17.22 18.22 -27.93
N MET A 621 17.59 17.15 -28.63
CA MET A 621 18.79 16.38 -28.28
C MET A 621 20.04 17.20 -28.63
N ARG A 622 21.09 17.14 -27.80
CA ARG A 622 22.39 17.70 -28.17
C ARG A 622 22.84 17.06 -29.48
N PHE A 623 23.42 17.86 -30.37
CA PHE A 623 23.83 17.44 -31.72
C PHE A 623 22.67 17.07 -32.67
N SER A 624 21.41 17.33 -32.30
CA SER A 624 20.25 17.18 -33.18
C SER A 624 19.63 18.52 -33.55
N THR A 625 19.13 18.63 -34.78
CA THR A 625 18.31 19.77 -35.22
C THR A 625 16.83 19.58 -34.88
N GLU A 626 16.41 18.34 -34.63
CA GLU A 626 15.03 17.94 -34.34
C GLU A 626 14.61 18.31 -32.93
N ALA A 627 13.39 18.85 -32.82
CA ALA A 627 12.78 19.11 -31.53
C ALA A 627 11.98 17.90 -31.04
N PHE A 628 12.08 17.62 -29.75
CA PHE A 628 11.16 16.70 -29.10
C PHE A 628 9.75 17.27 -29.12
N THR A 629 8.76 16.41 -29.34
CA THR A 629 7.35 16.78 -29.18
C THR A 629 6.98 16.85 -27.70
N PRO A 630 5.83 17.45 -27.33
CA PRO A 630 5.24 17.23 -26.02
C PRO A 630 4.98 15.75 -25.77
N VAL A 631 5.05 15.32 -24.51
CA VAL A 631 4.72 13.97 -24.07
C VAL A 631 3.24 13.90 -23.76
N ALA A 632 2.55 12.98 -24.41
CA ALA A 632 1.17 12.64 -24.07
C ALA A 632 1.15 11.30 -23.36
N LYS A 633 0.60 11.28 -22.15
CA LYS A 633 0.47 10.09 -21.34
C LYS A 633 -1.00 9.81 -21.03
N GLN A 634 -1.33 8.53 -20.94
CA GLN A 634 -2.58 8.09 -20.34
C GLN A 634 -2.39 6.85 -19.49
N THR A 635 -3.16 6.77 -18.41
CA THR A 635 -3.19 5.60 -17.53
C THR A 635 -4.64 5.26 -17.21
N PHE A 636 -5.06 4.04 -17.55
CA PHE A 636 -6.36 3.51 -17.18
C PHE A 636 -6.21 2.68 -15.90
N ILE A 637 -6.99 3.03 -14.88
CA ILE A 637 -6.83 2.48 -13.54
C ILE A 637 -8.18 2.00 -13.04
N ASN A 638 -8.18 0.82 -12.43
CA ASN A 638 -9.29 0.32 -11.63
C ASN A 638 -8.74 -0.32 -10.34
N ARG A 639 -9.59 -1.05 -9.60
CA ARG A 639 -9.21 -1.67 -8.33
C ARG A 639 -8.19 -2.81 -8.46
N ASP A 640 -8.16 -3.48 -9.60
CA ASP A 640 -7.42 -4.73 -9.80
C ASP A 640 -6.13 -4.55 -10.60
N TYR A 641 -6.08 -3.56 -11.50
CA TYR A 641 -4.90 -3.24 -12.31
C TYR A 641 -4.91 -1.79 -12.82
N ALA A 642 -3.73 -1.35 -13.22
CA ALA A 642 -3.47 -0.15 -14.00
C ALA A 642 -2.77 -0.55 -15.30
N ILE A 643 -3.10 0.10 -16.41
CA ILE A 643 -2.38 0.01 -17.67
C ILE A 643 -2.11 1.43 -18.15
N GLY A 644 -0.85 1.78 -18.36
CA GLY A 644 -0.48 3.11 -18.81
C GLY A 644 0.47 3.07 -19.99
N SER A 645 0.45 4.15 -20.76
CA SER A 645 1.34 4.35 -21.91
C SER A 645 1.57 5.82 -22.20
N MET A 646 2.68 6.10 -22.88
CA MET A 646 2.96 7.39 -23.50
C MET A 646 3.05 7.28 -25.03
N GLN A 647 2.88 8.43 -25.69
CA GLN A 647 3.03 8.58 -27.14
C GLN A 647 4.23 9.45 -27.47
N GLY A 648 4.80 9.23 -28.66
CA GLY A 648 5.85 10.08 -29.22
C GLY A 648 7.23 9.44 -29.35
N GLY A 649 7.38 8.12 -29.13
CA GLY A 649 8.68 7.44 -29.29
C GLY A 649 9.70 7.91 -28.24
N ILE A 650 10.92 8.25 -28.66
CA ILE A 650 11.97 8.74 -27.75
C ILE A 650 11.62 10.15 -27.26
N GLN A 651 11.36 10.29 -25.97
CA GLN A 651 11.10 11.57 -25.31
C GLN A 651 12.05 11.81 -24.12
N SER A 652 12.36 10.75 -23.37
CA SER A 652 13.32 10.76 -22.25
C SER A 652 14.26 9.56 -22.33
N PRO A 653 15.21 9.59 -23.27
CA PRO A 653 15.79 8.39 -23.83
C PRO A 653 16.49 7.40 -22.88
N ILE A 654 17.18 7.91 -21.86
CA ILE A 654 18.08 7.12 -21.01
C ILE A 654 17.32 6.02 -20.24
N GLN A 655 16.18 6.36 -19.64
CA GLN A 655 15.44 5.47 -18.74
C GLN A 655 13.93 5.54 -18.95
N GLN A 656 13.50 5.86 -20.16
CA GLN A 656 12.08 5.88 -20.50
C GLN A 656 11.45 4.53 -20.19
N HIS A 657 10.26 4.57 -19.64
CA HIS A 657 9.36 3.46 -19.46
C HIS A 657 8.09 3.80 -20.26
N THR A 658 7.96 3.24 -21.46
CA THR A 658 6.93 3.69 -22.41
C THR A 658 5.53 3.21 -22.04
N TRP A 659 5.39 2.00 -21.49
CA TRP A 659 4.10 1.43 -21.11
C TRP A 659 4.24 0.26 -20.13
N ASP A 660 3.20 0.02 -19.33
CA ASP A 660 3.11 -1.13 -18.44
C ASP A 660 1.67 -1.63 -18.23
N VAL A 661 1.57 -2.80 -17.61
CA VAL A 661 0.39 -3.23 -16.85
C VAL A 661 0.83 -3.53 -15.43
N THR A 662 0.42 -2.72 -14.47
CA THR A 662 0.69 -2.93 -13.04
C THR A 662 -0.53 -3.53 -12.33
N PHE A 663 -0.35 -4.64 -11.63
CA PHE A 663 -1.39 -5.33 -10.87
C PHE A 663 -1.54 -4.77 -9.46
N ALA A 664 -2.77 -4.69 -8.95
CA ALA A 664 -3.08 -4.28 -7.57
C ALA A 664 -2.78 -5.40 -6.55
N ALA A 665 -1.53 -5.84 -6.48
CA ALA A 665 -1.12 -6.99 -5.68
C ALA A 665 -0.07 -6.62 -4.62
N ASN A 666 -0.23 -7.18 -3.42
CA ASN A 666 0.69 -6.98 -2.30
C ASN A 666 1.89 -7.95 -2.33
N ARG A 667 2.53 -8.09 -3.50
CA ARG A 667 3.67 -8.98 -3.75
C ARG A 667 4.67 -8.30 -4.69
N PRO A 668 5.99 -8.60 -4.60
CA PRO A 668 6.99 -8.00 -5.49
C PRO A 668 6.76 -8.39 -6.95
N ASN A 669 7.36 -7.62 -7.85
CA ASN A 669 7.29 -7.84 -9.30
C ASN A 669 5.84 -7.92 -9.80
N ASN A 670 5.03 -6.92 -9.54
CA ASN A 670 3.60 -6.91 -9.86
C ASN A 670 3.30 -6.18 -11.18
N THR A 671 4.17 -6.29 -12.20
CA THR A 671 4.01 -5.58 -13.47
C THR A 671 4.38 -6.43 -14.68
N ILE A 672 3.79 -6.11 -15.83
CA ILE A 672 4.18 -6.55 -17.18
C ILE A 672 4.62 -5.31 -17.94
N VAL A 673 5.83 -5.36 -18.50
CA VAL A 673 6.45 -4.25 -19.24
C VAL A 673 7.16 -4.81 -20.46
N GLY A 674 7.10 -4.06 -21.57
CA GLY A 674 7.78 -4.40 -22.81
C GLY A 674 8.73 -3.31 -23.28
N LEU A 675 9.85 -3.70 -23.88
CA LEU A 675 10.85 -2.76 -24.40
C LEU A 675 11.65 -3.35 -25.57
N ASN A 676 11.94 -2.54 -26.58
CA ASN A 676 13.07 -2.78 -27.49
C ASN A 676 14.34 -2.18 -26.86
N PRO A 677 15.37 -2.98 -26.52
CA PRO A 677 16.61 -2.44 -26.00
C PRO A 677 17.26 -1.58 -27.09
N TYR A 678 17.40 -0.29 -26.81
CA TYR A 678 18.01 0.68 -27.71
C TYR A 678 19.01 1.53 -26.94
N ALA A 679 20.10 1.88 -27.64
CA ALA A 679 21.15 2.78 -27.18
C ALA A 679 21.82 3.42 -28.39
N SER A 680 21.92 4.74 -28.44
CA SER A 680 22.73 5.46 -29.45
C SER A 680 23.43 6.69 -28.87
N ALA A 681 24.48 7.16 -29.55
CA ALA A 681 25.16 8.40 -29.15
C ALA A 681 24.23 9.63 -29.25
N GLN A 682 23.40 9.71 -30.30
CA GLN A 682 22.41 10.78 -30.46
C GLN A 682 21.45 10.84 -29.27
N GLU A 683 20.92 9.68 -28.90
CA GLU A 683 20.03 9.49 -27.76
C GLU A 683 20.68 9.98 -26.44
N LEU A 684 21.88 9.49 -26.17
CA LEU A 684 22.64 9.79 -24.95
C LEU A 684 23.06 11.27 -24.88
N GLY A 685 23.25 11.93 -26.03
CA GLY A 685 23.51 13.36 -26.14
C GLY A 685 22.48 14.24 -25.43
N THR A 686 21.26 13.73 -25.18
CA THR A 686 20.23 14.41 -24.37
C THR A 686 20.70 14.77 -22.95
N PHE A 687 21.65 14.04 -22.38
CA PHE A 687 22.11 14.23 -20.99
C PHE A 687 23.63 14.33 -20.85
N PHE A 688 24.36 13.88 -21.86
CA PHE A 688 25.80 13.66 -21.80
C PHE A 688 26.54 14.58 -22.76
N PRO A 689 27.46 15.45 -22.28
CA PRO A 689 28.18 16.41 -23.12
C PRO A 689 29.34 15.80 -23.91
N GLU A 690 29.62 14.51 -23.74
CA GLU A 690 30.69 13.77 -24.41
C GLU A 690 30.57 13.83 -25.94
N GLU A 691 31.70 13.67 -26.63
CA GLU A 691 31.72 13.54 -28.09
C GLU A 691 30.96 12.27 -28.52
N PRO A 692 30.07 12.35 -29.54
CA PRO A 692 29.24 11.22 -29.96
C PRO A 692 30.00 9.91 -30.20
N ASP A 693 31.18 9.99 -30.83
CA ASP A 693 31.97 8.82 -31.22
C ASP A 693 32.44 7.97 -30.02
N LEU A 694 32.69 8.61 -28.87
CA LEU A 694 33.16 7.95 -27.66
C LEU A 694 32.04 7.71 -26.64
N MET A 695 30.82 8.18 -26.92
CA MET A 695 29.76 8.30 -25.92
C MET A 695 29.27 6.94 -25.41
N LEU A 696 28.93 6.02 -26.31
CA LEU A 696 28.52 4.66 -25.95
C LEU A 696 29.65 3.87 -25.28
N GLU A 697 30.90 4.17 -25.67
CA GLU A 697 32.06 3.56 -25.05
C GLU A 697 32.18 4.05 -23.60
N ASN A 698 32.36 5.35 -23.40
CA ASN A 698 32.57 5.94 -22.09
C ASN A 698 31.40 5.67 -21.13
N ILE A 699 30.16 5.86 -21.56
CA ILE A 699 28.98 5.63 -20.70
C ILE A 699 28.82 4.14 -20.39
N GLY A 700 29.10 3.26 -21.35
CA GLY A 700 29.02 1.82 -21.12
C GLY A 700 29.99 1.30 -20.05
N THR A 701 31.10 2.00 -19.79
CA THR A 701 32.03 1.63 -18.68
C THR A 701 31.43 1.88 -17.30
N THR A 702 30.54 2.87 -17.18
CA THR A 702 29.90 3.25 -15.90
C THR A 702 28.47 2.72 -15.78
N LYS A 703 27.80 2.48 -16.91
CA LYS A 703 26.42 2.02 -17.03
C LYS A 703 26.33 0.89 -18.04
N ALA A 704 26.69 -0.32 -17.62
CA ALA A 704 26.77 -1.51 -18.48
C ALA A 704 25.46 -1.81 -19.26
N GLY A 705 24.29 -1.42 -18.73
CA GLY A 705 22.99 -1.62 -19.39
C GLY A 705 22.88 -1.02 -20.80
N TYR A 706 23.64 0.04 -21.15
CA TYR A 706 23.62 0.63 -22.50
C TYR A 706 24.30 -0.23 -23.57
N ARG A 707 25.05 -1.25 -23.17
CA ARG A 707 25.66 -2.22 -24.07
C ARG A 707 24.99 -3.59 -23.95
N SER A 708 23.85 -3.65 -23.24
CA SER A 708 23.16 -4.90 -22.94
C SER A 708 22.00 -5.13 -23.92
N PRO A 709 21.95 -6.28 -24.61
CA PRO A 709 20.76 -6.70 -25.36
C PRO A 709 19.59 -7.07 -24.44
N ASP A 710 19.80 -7.03 -23.11
CA ASP A 710 18.86 -7.49 -22.08
C ASP A 710 18.34 -6.35 -21.20
N LYS A 711 18.55 -5.09 -21.60
CA LYS A 711 18.11 -3.87 -20.93
C LYS A 711 16.58 -3.80 -20.83
N TRP A 712 16.05 -3.28 -19.71
CA TRP A 712 14.60 -3.15 -19.44
C TRP A 712 14.06 -1.72 -19.42
N ILE A 713 14.91 -0.72 -19.60
CA ILE A 713 14.54 0.69 -19.60
C ILE A 713 15.17 1.42 -20.79
N GLY A 714 14.55 2.51 -21.24
CA GLY A 714 15.06 3.36 -22.31
C GLY A 714 14.03 3.61 -23.40
N GLY A 715 14.26 4.65 -24.21
CA GLY A 715 13.39 4.96 -25.34
C GLY A 715 13.92 4.32 -26.62
N SER A 716 13.04 3.75 -27.44
CA SER A 716 13.37 3.27 -28.79
C SER A 716 12.72 4.16 -29.86
N PRO A 717 13.41 4.50 -30.96
CA PRO A 717 12.79 5.23 -32.06
C PRO A 717 11.82 4.36 -32.86
N PHE A 718 11.87 3.04 -32.66
CA PHE A 718 11.07 2.06 -33.38
C PHE A 718 9.70 1.82 -32.72
N GLU A 719 9.52 2.29 -31.48
CA GLU A 719 8.36 2.04 -30.66
C GLU A 719 7.19 2.98 -30.98
N GLN A 720 6.01 2.39 -31.21
CA GLN A 720 4.76 3.11 -31.35
C GLN A 720 3.69 2.44 -30.48
N VAL A 721 3.20 3.19 -29.50
CA VAL A 721 2.22 2.69 -28.53
C VAL A 721 0.91 3.45 -28.65
N TRP A 722 -0.19 2.70 -28.68
CA TRP A 722 -1.55 3.20 -28.65
C TRP A 722 -2.31 2.48 -27.56
N GLN A 723 -3.16 3.22 -26.86
CA GLN A 723 -3.98 2.64 -25.81
C GLN A 723 -5.39 3.23 -25.87
N HIS A 724 -6.36 2.40 -25.51
CA HIS A 724 -7.70 2.80 -25.13
C HIS A 724 -8.14 1.98 -23.92
N ARG A 725 -8.24 2.63 -22.76
CA ARG A 725 -8.60 1.98 -21.50
C ARG A 725 -7.72 0.73 -21.27
N GLY A 726 -8.34 -0.44 -21.10
CA GLY A 726 -7.72 -1.74 -20.88
C GLY A 726 -7.12 -2.42 -22.12
N THR A 727 -7.01 -1.72 -23.25
CA THR A 727 -6.45 -2.29 -24.49
C THR A 727 -5.28 -1.44 -24.96
N LEU A 728 -4.16 -2.09 -25.25
CA LEU A 728 -2.94 -1.44 -25.71
C LEU A 728 -2.38 -2.19 -26.93
N ILE A 729 -1.82 -1.43 -27.88
CA ILE A 729 -1.06 -1.93 -29.01
C ILE A 729 0.32 -1.31 -28.93
N ALA A 730 1.36 -2.14 -28.79
CA ALA A 730 2.75 -1.72 -28.86
C ALA A 730 3.37 -2.35 -30.10
N HIS A 731 3.59 -1.53 -31.13
CA HIS A 731 4.20 -1.96 -32.39
C HIS A 731 5.64 -1.45 -32.46
N TYR A 732 6.55 -2.32 -32.89
CA TYR A 732 7.97 -1.98 -33.00
C TYR A 732 8.42 -2.20 -34.45
N HIS A 733 8.78 -1.11 -35.14
CA HIS A 733 9.32 -1.17 -36.49
C HIS A 733 10.85 -1.21 -36.44
N ILE A 734 11.39 -2.37 -36.06
CA ILE A 734 12.82 -2.55 -35.84
C ILE A 734 13.49 -3.01 -37.14
N PRO A 735 14.45 -2.25 -37.69
CA PRO A 735 15.21 -2.69 -38.86
C PRO A 735 16.03 -3.96 -38.57
N PRO A 736 16.19 -4.88 -39.54
CA PRO A 736 17.02 -6.08 -39.36
C PRO A 736 18.47 -5.79 -38.96
N GLU A 737 19.00 -4.63 -39.35
CA GLU A 737 20.35 -4.14 -39.07
C GLU A 737 20.49 -3.42 -37.72
N ALA A 738 19.39 -3.21 -36.98
CA ALA A 738 19.46 -2.61 -35.66
C ALA A 738 20.33 -3.45 -34.73
N THR A 739 21.12 -2.80 -33.86
CA THR A 739 22.04 -3.45 -32.92
C THR A 739 21.37 -4.56 -32.12
N TYR A 740 20.12 -4.34 -31.71
CA TYR A 740 19.30 -5.30 -30.99
C TYR A 740 17.93 -5.43 -31.68
N PRO A 741 17.80 -6.33 -32.67
CA PRO A 741 16.62 -6.43 -33.54
C PRO A 741 15.48 -7.24 -32.88
N HIS A 742 15.16 -6.92 -31.62
CA HIS A 742 14.15 -7.64 -30.84
C HIS A 742 13.44 -6.73 -29.84
N VAL A 743 12.28 -7.18 -29.36
CA VAL A 743 11.53 -6.60 -28.25
C VAL A 743 11.37 -7.67 -27.18
N ASP A 744 11.54 -7.29 -25.92
CA ASP A 744 11.39 -8.15 -24.76
C ASP A 744 10.15 -7.77 -23.96
N LEU A 745 9.45 -8.79 -23.46
CA LEU A 745 8.31 -8.64 -22.57
C LEU A 745 8.56 -9.39 -21.26
N PHE A 746 8.42 -8.70 -20.13
CA PHE A 746 8.60 -9.28 -18.80
C PHE A 746 7.28 -9.82 -18.25
N PHE A 747 7.32 -11.05 -17.72
CA PHE A 747 6.24 -11.67 -16.97
C PHE A 747 6.74 -12.08 -15.58
N PRO A 748 6.14 -11.61 -14.49
CA PRO A 748 6.68 -11.87 -13.17
C PRO A 748 6.43 -13.29 -12.70
N ASN A 749 7.34 -13.82 -11.86
CA ASN A 749 7.17 -15.14 -11.23
C ASN A 749 6.05 -15.15 -10.16
N SER A 750 5.60 -13.97 -9.75
CA SER A 750 4.56 -13.79 -8.75
C SER A 750 3.14 -13.88 -9.33
N LEU A 751 2.96 -14.16 -10.63
CA LEU A 751 1.65 -14.42 -11.24
C LEU A 751 0.97 -15.65 -10.60
N ASP A 752 -0.35 -15.61 -10.43
CA ASP A 752 -1.12 -16.79 -9.99
C ASP A 752 -1.23 -17.83 -11.10
N THR A 753 -1.25 -17.37 -12.35
CA THR A 753 -1.33 -18.23 -13.53
C THR A 753 -0.64 -17.55 -14.70
N LEU A 754 0.15 -18.33 -15.45
CA LEU A 754 0.75 -17.93 -16.73
C LEU A 754 0.58 -19.07 -17.74
N ILE A 755 -0.32 -18.89 -18.70
CA ILE A 755 -0.51 -19.74 -19.87
C ILE A 755 0.41 -19.18 -20.97
N ARG A 756 1.60 -19.77 -21.10
CA ARG A 756 2.61 -19.31 -22.08
C ARG A 756 2.22 -19.55 -23.54
N ARG A 757 1.30 -20.48 -23.80
CA ARG A 757 0.83 -20.85 -25.15
C ARG A 757 -0.60 -21.39 -25.09
N ASP A 758 -1.59 -20.50 -25.19
CA ASP A 758 -2.96 -20.92 -25.46
C ASP A 758 -3.11 -21.41 -26.91
N PRO A 759 -3.96 -22.41 -27.22
CA PRO A 759 -4.18 -22.86 -28.59
C PRO A 759 -4.63 -21.78 -29.57
N SER A 760 -5.18 -20.66 -29.09
CA SER A 760 -5.52 -19.51 -29.92
C SER A 760 -4.33 -18.65 -30.34
N GLY A 761 -3.18 -18.76 -29.66
CA GLY A 761 -2.00 -17.93 -29.86
C GLY A 761 -1.78 -16.86 -28.79
N TRP A 762 -2.75 -16.64 -27.89
CA TRP A 762 -2.61 -15.72 -26.77
C TRP A 762 -1.66 -16.27 -25.69
N ILE A 763 -0.87 -15.37 -25.10
CA ILE A 763 -0.23 -15.55 -23.80
C ILE A 763 -1.21 -14.98 -22.77
N ILE A 764 -1.61 -15.74 -21.77
CA ILE A 764 -2.68 -15.33 -20.84
C ILE A 764 -2.17 -15.47 -19.41
N CYS A 765 -2.35 -14.44 -18.59
CA CYS A 765 -1.98 -14.49 -17.18
C CYS A 765 -2.97 -13.75 -16.29
N ARG A 766 -2.84 -14.01 -14.98
CA ARG A 766 -3.57 -13.26 -13.95
C ARG A 766 -2.76 -13.13 -12.67
N MET A 767 -3.06 -12.09 -11.92
CA MET A 767 -2.58 -11.87 -10.57
C MET A 767 -3.69 -11.20 -9.76
N GLU A 768 -4.12 -11.85 -8.68
CA GLU A 768 -5.29 -11.45 -7.91
C GLU A 768 -6.51 -11.27 -8.83
N GLY A 769 -7.17 -10.11 -8.77
CA GLY A 769 -8.28 -9.75 -9.65
C GLY A 769 -7.86 -9.25 -11.04
N GLY A 770 -6.58 -9.01 -11.32
CA GLY A 770 -6.15 -8.48 -12.62
C GLY A 770 -5.86 -9.61 -13.61
N MET A 771 -6.41 -9.50 -14.82
CA MET A 771 -6.25 -10.48 -15.90
C MET A 771 -5.66 -9.80 -17.14
N VAL A 772 -4.70 -10.45 -17.79
CA VAL A 772 -4.00 -9.92 -18.96
C VAL A 772 -3.88 -10.99 -20.04
N GLY A 773 -4.25 -10.62 -21.26
CA GLY A 773 -3.98 -11.35 -22.48
C GLY A 773 -2.98 -10.56 -23.31
N VAL A 774 -1.93 -11.23 -23.78
CA VAL A 774 -0.95 -10.67 -24.71
C VAL A 774 -0.95 -11.48 -25.99
N TRP A 775 -1.22 -10.81 -27.11
CA TRP A 775 -1.11 -11.38 -28.45
C TRP A 775 0.19 -10.89 -29.09
N PRO A 776 1.20 -11.75 -29.27
CA PRO A 776 2.39 -11.36 -30.01
C PRO A 776 2.08 -11.30 -31.52
N PHE A 777 2.58 -10.27 -32.19
CA PHE A 777 2.46 -10.17 -33.65
C PHE A 777 3.30 -11.20 -34.41
N ASP A 778 4.26 -11.80 -33.72
CA ASP A 778 5.10 -12.88 -34.20
C ASP A 778 5.06 -14.03 -33.20
N SER A 779 4.47 -15.16 -33.61
CA SER A 779 4.37 -16.36 -32.80
C SER A 779 5.67 -17.14 -32.65
N SER A 780 6.75 -16.75 -33.34
CA SER A 780 8.06 -17.41 -33.27
C SER A 780 8.92 -16.97 -32.06
N GLY A 781 8.40 -16.07 -31.23
CA GLY A 781 9.15 -15.55 -30.08
C GLY A 781 9.59 -16.64 -29.09
N THR A 782 10.67 -16.34 -28.35
CA THR A 782 11.35 -17.29 -27.48
C THR A 782 11.19 -16.93 -26.00
N TRP A 783 11.12 -17.93 -25.14
CA TRP A 783 11.03 -17.75 -23.69
C TRP A 783 12.38 -17.98 -23.01
N SER A 784 12.74 -17.12 -22.07
CA SER A 784 13.86 -17.34 -21.16
C SER A 784 13.44 -17.11 -19.71
N GLN A 785 14.12 -17.77 -18.78
CA GLN A 785 13.85 -17.67 -17.35
C GLN A 785 14.77 -16.63 -16.71
N LEU A 786 14.20 -15.81 -15.83
CA LEU A 786 14.90 -14.79 -15.05
C LEU A 786 14.68 -15.05 -13.54
N PRO A 787 15.53 -14.48 -12.66
CA PRO A 787 15.31 -14.58 -11.21
C PRO A 787 13.95 -14.01 -10.76
N ALA A 788 13.54 -12.88 -11.36
CA ALA A 788 12.30 -12.17 -11.00
C ALA A 788 11.06 -12.65 -11.79
N GLY A 789 11.22 -13.53 -12.79
CA GLY A 789 10.15 -13.85 -13.71
C GLY A 789 10.62 -14.56 -14.97
N SER A 790 9.94 -14.30 -16.09
CA SER A 790 10.25 -14.85 -17.40
C SER A 790 10.26 -13.73 -18.42
N ARG A 791 11.08 -13.90 -19.46
CA ARG A 791 11.13 -12.99 -20.60
C ARG A 791 10.59 -13.71 -21.82
N TYR A 792 9.78 -12.99 -22.59
CA TYR A 792 9.36 -13.39 -23.93
C TYR A 792 9.95 -12.42 -24.96
N ARG A 793 10.81 -12.93 -25.85
CA ARG A 793 11.51 -12.14 -26.86
C ARG A 793 10.89 -12.35 -28.24
N SER A 794 10.48 -11.27 -28.92
CA SER A 794 9.90 -11.29 -30.28
C SER A 794 10.46 -10.16 -31.16
N GLY A 795 10.01 -10.03 -32.42
CA GLY A 795 10.53 -9.03 -33.35
C GLY A 795 9.59 -7.88 -33.76
N LYS A 796 8.28 -7.95 -33.46
CA LYS A 796 7.28 -7.06 -34.08
C LYS A 796 6.36 -6.30 -33.10
N GLY A 797 6.24 -6.76 -31.86
CA GLY A 797 5.38 -6.15 -30.83
C GLY A 797 4.17 -7.00 -30.45
N TYR A 798 3.19 -6.35 -29.79
CA TYR A 798 2.10 -7.03 -29.08
C TYR A 798 0.78 -6.23 -29.08
N VAL A 799 -0.34 -6.95 -28.96
CA VAL A 799 -1.61 -6.42 -28.43
C VAL A 799 -1.77 -6.89 -26.99
N VAL A 800 -2.16 -6.00 -26.10
CA VAL A 800 -2.46 -6.29 -24.70
C VAL A 800 -3.93 -6.00 -24.45
N GLU A 801 -4.64 -6.97 -23.92
CA GLU A 801 -6.00 -6.81 -23.38
C GLU A 801 -6.00 -7.11 -21.89
N THR A 802 -6.70 -6.28 -21.12
CA THR A 802 -6.86 -6.47 -19.68
C THR A 802 -8.33 -6.63 -19.30
N ALA A 803 -8.57 -7.27 -18.15
CA ALA A 803 -9.88 -7.38 -17.54
C ALA A 803 -9.78 -7.45 -16.01
N SER A 804 -10.84 -7.00 -15.34
CA SER A 804 -10.96 -7.07 -13.88
C SER A 804 -11.80 -8.29 -13.50
N GLY A 805 -11.40 -8.96 -12.42
CA GLY A 805 -12.16 -10.05 -11.80
C GLY A 805 -13.48 -9.60 -11.18
N LYS A 806 -13.74 -8.28 -11.11
CA LYS A 806 -15.07 -7.73 -10.80
C LYS A 806 -15.98 -7.65 -12.02
N GLU A 807 -15.42 -7.64 -13.22
CA GLU A 807 -16.16 -7.52 -14.47
C GLU A 807 -16.45 -8.88 -15.09
N MET A 808 -15.53 -9.84 -14.99
CA MET A 808 -15.70 -11.18 -15.54
C MET A 808 -14.81 -12.22 -14.87
N GLU A 809 -15.21 -13.48 -14.94
CA GLU A 809 -14.40 -14.62 -14.47
C GLU A 809 -13.24 -14.93 -15.41
N PHE A 810 -12.18 -15.56 -14.89
CA PHE A 810 -10.97 -15.82 -15.67
C PHE A 810 -11.20 -16.77 -16.85
N ALA A 811 -12.10 -17.75 -16.70
CA ALA A 811 -12.48 -18.64 -17.79
C ALA A 811 -13.19 -17.89 -18.94
N ASP A 812 -14.10 -16.98 -18.61
CA ASP A 812 -14.81 -16.15 -19.59
C ASP A 812 -13.86 -15.19 -20.32
N PHE A 813 -12.86 -14.66 -19.60
CA PHE A 813 -11.82 -13.85 -20.20
C PHE A 813 -11.00 -14.63 -21.24
N ILE A 814 -10.60 -15.87 -20.92
CA ILE A 814 -9.91 -16.77 -21.86
C ILE A 814 -10.76 -17.02 -23.11
N GLU A 815 -12.05 -17.33 -22.95
CA GLU A 815 -12.95 -17.56 -24.08
C GLU A 815 -13.14 -16.29 -24.93
N ARG A 816 -13.26 -15.11 -24.30
CA ARG A 816 -13.30 -13.82 -24.99
C ARG A 816 -12.06 -13.60 -25.86
N LEU A 817 -10.87 -13.91 -25.33
CA LEU A 817 -9.62 -13.80 -26.07
C LEU A 817 -9.55 -14.81 -27.22
N ARG A 818 -9.96 -16.07 -27.01
CA ARG A 818 -9.99 -17.09 -28.07
C ARG A 818 -10.87 -16.71 -29.26
N GLN A 819 -11.95 -15.98 -29.01
CA GLN A 819 -12.86 -15.43 -30.02
C GLN A 819 -12.27 -14.20 -30.75
N ARG A 820 -11.29 -13.53 -30.15
CA ARG A 820 -10.62 -12.33 -30.69
C ARG A 820 -9.22 -12.69 -31.15
N ARG A 821 -9.03 -12.89 -32.45
CA ARG A 821 -7.70 -13.10 -33.05
C ARG A 821 -7.27 -11.85 -33.81
N PRO A 822 -6.40 -11.00 -33.25
CA PRO A 822 -5.81 -9.89 -33.99
C PRO A 822 -5.06 -10.41 -35.21
N SER A 823 -5.35 -9.89 -36.41
CA SER A 823 -4.64 -10.29 -37.63
C SER A 823 -3.25 -9.61 -37.67
N PRO A 824 -2.14 -10.37 -37.77
CA PRO A 824 -0.78 -9.78 -37.80
C PRO A 824 -0.49 -8.97 -39.07
N ASN A 825 -1.15 -9.29 -40.19
CA ASN A 825 -0.89 -8.69 -41.50
C ASN A 825 -1.65 -7.36 -41.73
N SER A 826 -2.52 -6.97 -40.81
CA SER A 826 -3.33 -5.74 -40.89
C SER A 826 -2.68 -4.53 -40.20
N TYR A 827 -1.40 -4.63 -39.82
CA TYR A 827 -0.63 -3.52 -39.26
C TYR A 827 0.44 -3.12 -40.27
N THR A 828 0.00 -2.70 -41.46
CA THR A 828 0.92 -2.16 -42.47
C THR A 828 1.15 -0.69 -42.12
N THR A 829 2.36 -0.35 -41.70
CA THR A 829 2.81 1.04 -41.59
C THR A 829 2.71 1.68 -42.98
N ILE A 830 1.79 2.62 -43.19
CA ILE A 830 1.82 3.45 -44.40
C ILE A 830 2.91 4.50 -44.20
N HIS A 831 4.04 4.30 -44.89
CA HIS A 831 4.97 5.38 -45.19
C HIS A 831 4.32 6.24 -46.27
N SER A 832 3.78 7.40 -45.88
CA SER A 832 3.47 8.56 -46.72
C SER A 832 3.19 8.30 -48.22
N GLU A 833 1.92 8.13 -48.61
CA GLU A 833 1.44 8.56 -49.94
C GLU A 833 0.02 9.13 -49.77
N GLN A 834 -0.30 10.21 -50.50
CA GLN A 834 -1.33 11.21 -50.16
C GLN A 834 -2.71 10.65 -49.78
N LEU A 835 -3.19 11.08 -48.60
CA LEU A 835 -4.56 10.85 -48.13
C LEU A 835 -5.36 12.15 -48.26
N THR A 836 -6.51 12.08 -48.93
CA THR A 836 -7.42 13.22 -49.10
C THR A 836 -8.85 12.83 -48.72
N LEU A 837 -9.52 13.72 -47.98
CA LEU A 837 -10.93 13.59 -47.63
C LEU A 837 -11.77 14.38 -48.64
N GLN A 838 -12.74 13.74 -49.28
CA GLN A 838 -13.66 14.40 -50.20
C GLN A 838 -15.06 14.44 -49.59
N GLN A 839 -15.63 15.64 -49.50
CA GLN A 839 -16.99 15.83 -49.01
C GLN A 839 -17.98 15.59 -50.15
N GLN A 840 -18.86 14.61 -49.96
CA GLN A 840 -19.91 14.26 -50.90
C GLN A 840 -21.09 15.23 -50.76
N ARG A 841 -21.89 15.34 -51.83
CA ARG A 841 -23.02 16.30 -51.90
C ARG A 841 -24.13 16.04 -50.87
N ASP A 842 -24.17 14.83 -50.30
CA ASP A 842 -25.10 14.44 -49.24
C ASP A 842 -24.57 14.74 -47.83
N GLY A 843 -23.38 15.35 -47.72
CA GLY A 843 -22.73 15.68 -46.45
C GLY A 843 -21.88 14.55 -45.87
N SER A 844 -21.83 13.37 -46.50
CA SER A 844 -20.91 12.30 -46.11
C SER A 844 -19.47 12.62 -46.55
N THR A 845 -18.47 12.03 -45.90
CA THR A 845 -17.05 12.22 -46.26
C THR A 845 -16.47 10.89 -46.68
N GLU A 846 -15.92 10.86 -47.90
CA GLU A 846 -15.29 9.68 -48.48
C GLU A 846 -13.76 9.81 -48.39
N LEU A 847 -13.10 8.78 -47.88
CA LEU A 847 -11.65 8.73 -47.77
C LEU A 847 -11.06 8.18 -49.07
N LEU A 848 -10.20 8.97 -49.69
CA LEU A 848 -9.46 8.58 -50.88
C LEU A 848 -8.02 8.23 -50.51
N VAL A 849 -7.58 7.04 -50.92
CA VAL A 849 -6.18 6.60 -50.86
C VAL A 849 -5.62 6.66 -52.28
N ASN A 850 -4.65 7.55 -52.53
CA ASN A 850 -4.12 7.78 -53.87
C ASN A 850 -5.22 8.04 -54.93
N GLY A 851 -6.30 8.74 -54.55
CA GLY A 851 -7.41 9.11 -55.44
C GLY A 851 -8.53 8.07 -55.60
N ALA A 852 -8.51 6.94 -54.89
CA ALA A 852 -9.55 5.90 -54.96
C ALA A 852 -10.24 5.64 -53.60
N ALA A 853 -11.54 5.31 -53.62
CA ALA A 853 -12.37 5.10 -52.43
C ALA A 853 -11.99 3.84 -51.63
N ALA A 854 -11.90 3.97 -50.30
CA ALA A 854 -11.55 2.86 -49.41
C ALA A 854 -12.74 1.91 -49.09
N PRO A 855 -12.54 0.57 -48.97
CA PRO A 855 -13.61 -0.37 -48.63
C PRO A 855 -14.11 -0.25 -47.17
N ALA A 856 -15.41 -0.41 -46.96
CA ALA A 856 -16.09 -0.20 -45.68
C ALA A 856 -15.67 -1.17 -44.55
N ILE A 857 -15.39 -0.63 -43.35
CA ILE A 857 -15.12 -1.40 -42.13
C ILE A 857 -16.27 -1.29 -41.14
N ARG A 858 -16.50 -2.39 -40.42
CA ARG A 858 -17.57 -2.58 -39.43
C ARG A 858 -17.51 -1.55 -38.29
N LYS A 859 -18.68 -0.97 -37.98
CA LYS A 859 -18.95 -0.12 -36.81
C LYS A 859 -18.47 -0.76 -35.51
N GLY A 860 -17.75 0.00 -34.66
CA GLY A 860 -17.69 -0.30 -33.21
C GLY A 860 -16.36 -0.15 -32.47
N LEU A 861 -15.21 0.07 -33.13
CA LEU A 861 -13.95 0.31 -32.42
C LEU A 861 -13.84 1.81 -32.08
N ARG A 862 -13.71 2.17 -30.80
CA ARG A 862 -13.28 3.50 -30.36
C ARG A 862 -11.93 3.36 -29.68
N MET A 863 -10.92 4.05 -30.20
CA MET A 863 -9.66 4.27 -29.50
C MET A 863 -9.64 5.73 -29.03
N GLU A 864 -9.28 5.96 -27.77
CA GLU A 864 -9.27 7.30 -27.17
C GLU A 864 -7.96 7.47 -26.42
N GLY A 865 -7.35 8.64 -26.58
CA GLY A 865 -6.16 9.09 -25.89
C GLY A 865 -6.05 10.62 -26.03
N PRO A 866 -5.10 11.27 -25.35
CA PRO A 866 -5.04 12.74 -25.30
C PRO A 866 -4.89 13.43 -26.67
N PHE A 867 -4.45 12.69 -27.69
CA PHE A 867 -4.30 13.12 -29.09
C PHE A 867 -4.98 12.15 -30.08
N LEU A 868 -6.09 11.54 -29.67
CA LEU A 868 -6.72 10.41 -30.35
C LEU A 868 -8.23 10.64 -30.43
N GLU A 869 -8.71 11.16 -31.57
CA GLU A 869 -10.10 11.00 -31.99
C GLU A 869 -10.17 9.86 -33.01
N CYS A 870 -10.72 8.72 -32.62
CA CYS A 870 -10.99 7.61 -33.53
C CYS A 870 -12.38 7.76 -34.16
N THR A 871 -12.44 7.99 -35.47
CA THR A 871 -13.65 7.74 -36.28
C THR A 871 -13.51 6.42 -37.02
N THR A 872 -14.31 5.41 -36.66
CA THR A 872 -14.30 4.11 -37.34
C THR A 872 -15.15 4.13 -38.61
N ASN A 873 -14.53 4.46 -39.73
CA ASN A 873 -15.00 4.13 -41.10
C ASN A 873 -13.93 3.36 -41.88
N GLY A 874 -13.11 2.57 -41.19
CA GLY A 874 -12.16 1.65 -41.80
C GLY A 874 -10.72 2.03 -41.91
N VAL A 875 -10.43 3.20 -41.37
CA VAL A 875 -9.10 3.68 -41.16
C VAL A 875 -9.13 4.34 -39.79
N VAL A 876 -8.27 3.92 -38.86
CA VAL A 876 -8.12 4.66 -37.60
C VAL A 876 -7.21 5.85 -37.91
N THR A 877 -7.83 7.02 -38.04
CA THR A 877 -7.13 8.29 -38.24
C THR A 877 -6.74 8.86 -36.88
N LEU A 878 -5.46 9.15 -36.68
CA LEU A 878 -4.92 9.74 -35.46
C LEU A 878 -4.68 11.23 -35.72
N ARG A 879 -5.52 12.09 -35.15
CA ARG A 879 -5.32 13.54 -35.18
C ARG A 879 -4.65 14.00 -33.89
N ALA A 880 -3.40 14.43 -34.00
CA ALA A 880 -2.77 15.21 -32.95
C ALA A 880 -3.56 16.51 -32.71
N GLY A 881 -3.98 16.72 -31.46
CA GLY A 881 -4.72 17.92 -31.06
C GLY A 881 -3.91 19.20 -31.28
N ALA A 882 -4.55 20.18 -31.92
CA ALA A 882 -4.27 21.62 -31.92
C ALA A 882 -2.82 22.15 -32.12
N HIS A 883 -1.87 21.39 -32.65
CA HIS A 883 -0.57 21.93 -33.08
C HIS A 883 -0.48 22.03 -34.61
N PRO A 884 -0.26 23.23 -35.19
CA PRO A 884 0.01 23.39 -36.61
C PRO A 884 1.30 22.64 -36.97
N GLY A 885 1.19 21.56 -37.76
CA GLY A 885 2.31 20.74 -38.22
C GLY A 885 2.42 19.33 -37.63
N ALA A 886 1.47 18.89 -36.80
CA ALA A 886 1.50 17.53 -36.26
C ALA A 886 1.09 16.47 -37.31
N ALA A 887 1.91 15.43 -37.48
CA ALA A 887 1.70 14.37 -38.46
C ALA A 887 0.41 13.58 -38.19
N VAL A 888 -0.38 13.34 -39.23
CA VAL A 888 -1.53 12.42 -39.21
C VAL A 888 -1.00 11.00 -39.33
N ARG A 889 -1.25 10.16 -38.33
CA ARG A 889 -0.89 8.74 -38.39
C ARG A 889 -2.14 7.90 -38.66
N VAL A 890 -1.99 6.86 -39.45
CA VAL A 890 -3.11 6.04 -39.91
C VAL A 890 -2.80 4.57 -39.67
N LEU A 891 -3.71 3.87 -38.98
CA LEU A 891 -3.72 2.40 -38.93
C LEU A 891 -4.78 1.90 -39.92
N ASP A 892 -4.35 1.17 -40.94
CA ASP A 892 -5.18 0.60 -42.00
C ASP A 892 -5.27 -0.93 -41.85
N PHE A 893 -6.50 -1.41 -41.61
CA PHE A 893 -6.79 -2.83 -41.37
C PHE A 893 -7.26 -3.58 -42.64
N SER A 894 -7.19 -2.96 -43.83
CA SER A 894 -7.85 -3.46 -45.05
C SER A 894 -7.11 -4.56 -45.82
N ARG A 895 -5.88 -4.95 -45.46
CA ARG A 895 -5.14 -5.98 -46.20
C ARG A 895 -5.20 -7.37 -45.56
N GLY A 896 -6.09 -8.18 -46.09
CA GLY A 896 -6.13 -9.62 -45.90
C GLY A 896 -6.72 -10.32 -47.12
N ARG A 897 -5.89 -10.55 -48.15
CA ARG A 897 -5.95 -11.68 -49.12
C ARG A 897 -4.86 -11.50 -50.19
N ARG A 898 -3.84 -12.35 -50.15
CA ARG A 898 -3.51 -13.23 -51.27
C ARG A 898 -3.23 -14.60 -50.71
#